data_AF-A0A1G1KQI7-F1
#
_entry.id   AF-A0A1G1KQI7-F1
#
_cell.length_a   1.000
_cell.length_b   1.000
_cell.length_c   1.000
_cell.angle_alpha   90.00
_cell.angle_beta   90.00
_cell.angle_gamma   90.00
#
_symmetry.space_group_name_H-M   'P 1'
#
loop_
_entity.id
_entity.type
_entity.pdbx_description
1 polymer ?
#
loop_
_entity_poly.entity_id
_entity_poly.type
_entity_poly.pdbx_seq_one_letter_code
_entity_poly.pdbx_strand_id
1 'polypeptide(L)'
;MKGYSIPPQLDGEINQLEKLIEKFKRGEITAVEVKAHRVPFGVYEQRESDTYMMRIRCVAGMISPLQLEKVAGIATQYGIRDIHITTRQELQIHYVKLEYLVAMIRQLKEIGLATRGGGGNTVRNIVAQEDAGINPLEEFDVSPYALALTSRMIAESDSWNLPRKFKIAFSGSSEDKGYATIADVGFIAKIKDGKKGFKVYAAGGLGAKSEVGKLLLEFIGADEVFAVTKALKNVFFKYGNRKNKHAARLRFLWQSLGDEEFRKKFQEEYKKNKQDEVLPLVIEEIESEGVSDKLLPEEPESVSDFTLWKGRYVKTQKQADFVSIMIPVELGFISSDQARKLGHFLAPFGDNVLRMTKNQNFLLRNIPKKYLGNIYNFLKDIFHGISRPTIYGKILSCAGAATCQLGICLSRQAAKAVMKDLGESGLNLDDAGDIKINISGCPNCCGQHLAADLGFSGKALRKEGRLYAAYNVFAGAVIYDGRTKFAEHVGEIAAKHMPAFVKDFLNIYLFKTKQYKNIQEYLLREGTKELKKLCLHYKGIPGFEEDKNFYFDWDADSLFSLAERRAGECSAGFFDLIQVDLNHIHETRKILAAEQTGETEKKKLLYDLIFYSCRMLLITRGIEPKNESEVFETFQKHFIDTGFIAVAFKELMTLALHKNYQTLLDRENDVSRFSKDVEALYENMDNSFNFKRPAPEFVTHESERVVSSKEKAADRPAVLKDLRGVVCPLNFVKTKIELSKLKPGDILEIWLDDGEPIENVPGSVKAEGHEIVERKKIGDHWSVIIEKKVT
;
A
#
# COMPACT_ATOMS: atom_id res chain seq x y z
N MET A 1 -23.57 -0.78 -12.42
CA MET A 1 -22.44 -0.61 -13.36
C MET A 1 -22.07 -1.96 -13.93
N LYS A 2 -22.25 -2.15 -15.25
CA LYS A 2 -21.85 -3.38 -15.96
C LYS A 2 -20.31 -3.58 -15.85
N GLY A 3 -19.83 -4.82 -15.87
CA GLY A 3 -18.40 -5.16 -15.81
C GLY A 3 -17.71 -5.22 -14.44
N TYR A 4 -18.33 -4.75 -13.34
CA TYR A 4 -17.80 -4.90 -11.97
C TYR A 4 -18.65 -5.88 -11.16
N SER A 5 -18.04 -6.96 -10.66
CA SER A 5 -18.71 -8.01 -9.91
C SER A 5 -18.13 -8.17 -8.51
N ILE A 6 -18.97 -8.05 -7.48
CA ILE A 6 -18.58 -8.32 -6.09
C ILE A 6 -18.64 -9.84 -5.86
N PRO A 7 -17.58 -10.46 -5.29
CA PRO A 7 -17.54 -11.90 -5.06
C PRO A 7 -18.60 -12.33 -4.01
N PRO A 8 -19.36 -13.42 -4.24
CA PRO A 8 -20.36 -13.92 -3.29
C PRO A 8 -19.79 -14.26 -1.91
N GLN A 9 -18.52 -14.66 -1.85
CA GLN A 9 -17.84 -15.03 -0.60
C GLN A 9 -17.77 -13.87 0.40
N LEU A 10 -17.92 -12.63 -0.07
CA LEU A 10 -17.88 -11.44 0.77
C LEU A 10 -18.96 -11.45 1.88
N ASP A 11 -20.11 -12.09 1.66
CA ASP A 11 -21.16 -12.20 2.68
C ASP A 11 -20.68 -12.95 3.93
N GLY A 12 -19.89 -14.02 3.74
CA GLY A 12 -19.28 -14.75 4.84
C GLY A 12 -18.33 -13.89 5.65
N GLU A 13 -17.49 -13.09 4.98
CA GLU A 13 -16.54 -12.18 5.63
C GLU A 13 -17.24 -11.03 6.36
N ILE A 14 -18.34 -10.49 5.82
CA ILE A 14 -19.15 -9.46 6.50
C ILE A 14 -19.77 -10.02 7.79
N ASN A 15 -20.32 -11.23 7.73
CA ASN A 15 -20.89 -11.89 8.92
C ASN A 15 -19.82 -12.20 9.97
N GLN A 16 -18.60 -12.55 9.55
CA GLN A 16 -17.48 -12.73 10.47
C GLN A 16 -17.08 -11.40 11.13
N LEU A 17 -17.00 -10.31 10.37
CA LEU A 17 -16.71 -8.98 10.91
C LEU A 17 -17.76 -8.54 11.94
N GLU A 18 -19.05 -8.80 11.68
CA GLU A 18 -20.13 -8.52 12.63
C GLU A 18 -19.95 -9.25 13.96
N LYS A 19 -19.73 -10.56 13.91
CA LYS A 19 -19.46 -11.37 15.10
C LYS A 19 -18.26 -10.86 15.89
N LEU A 20 -17.18 -10.47 15.21
CA LEU A 20 -15.99 -9.92 15.86
C LEU A 20 -16.27 -8.58 16.54
N ILE A 21 -17.03 -7.69 15.89
CA ILE A 21 -17.44 -6.41 16.48
C ILE A 21 -18.31 -6.65 17.73
N GLU A 22 -19.24 -7.60 17.69
CA GLU A 22 -20.06 -7.97 18.85
C GLU A 22 -19.23 -8.51 20.02
N LYS A 23 -18.28 -9.41 19.73
CA LYS A 23 -17.33 -9.93 20.74
C LYS A 23 -16.53 -8.80 21.39
N PHE A 24 -16.05 -7.85 20.59
CA PHE A 24 -15.31 -6.70 21.08
C PHE A 24 -16.16 -5.79 21.98
N LYS A 25 -17.41 -5.54 21.60
CA LYS A 25 -18.35 -4.79 22.44
C LYS A 25 -18.63 -5.47 23.79
N ARG A 26 -18.56 -6.81 23.84
CA ARG A 26 -18.67 -7.59 25.09
C ARG A 26 -17.35 -7.72 25.87
N GLY A 27 -16.25 -7.16 25.36
CA GLY A 27 -14.92 -7.24 25.98
C GLY A 27 -14.22 -8.60 25.81
N GLU A 28 -14.71 -9.47 24.91
CA GLU A 28 -14.18 -10.82 24.71
C GLU A 28 -12.91 -10.86 23.83
N ILE A 29 -12.67 -9.83 23.03
CA ILE A 29 -11.49 -9.70 22.17
C ILE A 29 -10.92 -8.30 22.24
N THR A 30 -9.66 -8.16 21.85
CA THR A 30 -8.91 -6.89 21.88
C THR A 30 -9.22 -5.97 20.70
N ALA A 31 -8.89 -4.68 20.84
CA ALA A 31 -9.00 -3.72 19.74
C ALA A 31 -8.09 -4.07 18.55
N VAL A 32 -6.95 -4.71 18.80
CA VAL A 32 -6.01 -5.16 17.76
C VAL A 32 -6.63 -6.26 16.91
N GLU A 33 -7.35 -7.19 17.54
CA GLU A 33 -8.08 -8.25 16.83
C GLU A 33 -9.13 -7.66 15.88
N VAL A 34 -10.04 -6.80 16.37
CA VAL A 34 -11.03 -6.16 15.48
C VAL A 34 -10.35 -5.34 14.38
N LYS A 35 -9.28 -4.63 14.71
CA LYS A 35 -8.50 -3.82 13.76
C LYS A 35 -7.97 -4.65 12.59
N ALA A 36 -7.44 -5.85 12.86
CA ALA A 36 -6.91 -6.74 11.83
C ALA A 36 -7.97 -7.15 10.78
N HIS A 37 -9.25 -7.21 11.19
CA HIS A 37 -10.37 -7.57 10.30
C HIS A 37 -11.07 -6.35 9.69
N ARG A 38 -11.29 -5.24 10.41
CA ARG A 38 -11.99 -4.06 9.86
C ARG A 38 -11.14 -3.25 8.88
N VAL A 39 -9.82 -3.20 9.07
CA VAL A 39 -8.94 -2.38 8.22
C VAL A 39 -8.88 -2.91 6.77
N PRO A 40 -8.82 -4.23 6.51
CA PRO A 40 -8.99 -4.77 5.16
C PRO A 40 -10.35 -4.47 4.51
N PHE A 41 -11.39 -4.17 5.30
CA PHE A 41 -12.67 -3.60 4.84
C PHE A 41 -12.62 -2.08 4.64
N GLY A 42 -11.44 -1.46 4.64
CA GLY A 42 -11.31 -0.02 4.42
C GLY A 42 -11.82 0.83 5.57
N VAL A 43 -12.00 0.24 6.77
CA VAL A 43 -12.45 0.96 7.97
C VAL A 43 -11.26 1.30 8.87
N TYR A 44 -11.04 2.58 9.08
CA TYR A 44 -9.92 3.13 9.84
C TYR A 44 -10.41 3.95 11.01
N GLU A 45 -9.83 3.77 12.19
CA GLU A 45 -10.08 4.66 13.31
C GLU A 45 -9.46 6.04 13.04
N GLN A 46 -10.17 7.09 13.44
CA GLN A 46 -9.71 8.48 13.33
C GLN A 46 -9.00 8.90 14.62
N ARG A 47 -8.67 10.20 14.73
CA ARG A 47 -8.09 10.76 15.97
C ARG A 47 -9.12 10.88 17.08
N GLU A 48 -10.33 11.30 16.72
CA GLU A 48 -11.47 11.30 17.64
C GLU A 48 -11.81 9.84 17.96
N SER A 49 -11.77 9.51 19.25
CA SER A 49 -12.00 8.15 19.73
C SER A 49 -13.38 7.64 19.31
N ASP A 50 -13.47 6.34 19.03
CA ASP A 50 -14.70 5.65 18.59
C ASP A 50 -15.35 6.25 17.33
N THR A 51 -14.55 6.89 16.48
CA THR A 51 -14.97 7.31 15.15
C THR A 51 -14.11 6.69 14.07
N TYR A 52 -14.75 6.33 12.96
CA TYR A 52 -14.14 5.57 11.89
C TYR A 52 -14.38 6.23 10.53
N MET A 53 -13.36 6.21 9.69
CA MET A 53 -13.47 6.48 8.27
C MET A 53 -13.71 5.16 7.54
N MET A 54 -14.78 5.10 6.74
CA MET A 54 -15.07 4.01 5.83
C MET A 54 -14.71 4.42 4.40
N ARG A 55 -13.91 3.59 3.73
CA ARG A 55 -13.53 3.79 2.33
C ARG A 55 -14.31 2.89 1.39
N ILE A 56 -14.91 3.49 0.37
CA ILE A 56 -15.74 2.82 -0.64
C ILE A 56 -14.95 2.74 -1.95
N ARG A 57 -14.82 1.53 -2.48
CA ARG A 57 -14.09 1.25 -3.71
C ARG A 57 -14.93 1.67 -4.92
N CYS A 58 -14.34 2.51 -5.78
CA CYS A 58 -14.95 2.97 -7.01
C CYS A 58 -13.94 2.75 -8.17
N VAL A 59 -14.09 1.65 -8.88
CA VAL A 59 -13.10 1.16 -9.85
C VAL A 59 -12.92 2.15 -10.99
N ALA A 60 -11.68 2.42 -11.40
CA ALA A 60 -11.36 3.41 -12.43
C ALA A 60 -11.94 4.82 -12.16
N GLY A 61 -12.30 5.10 -10.89
CA GLY A 61 -13.02 6.30 -10.49
C GLY A 61 -14.47 6.37 -10.92
N MET A 62 -15.02 5.28 -11.47
CA MET A 62 -16.39 5.24 -11.95
C MET A 62 -17.36 5.14 -10.77
N ILE A 63 -18.45 5.90 -10.84
CA ILE A 63 -19.61 5.78 -9.97
C ILE A 63 -20.84 6.21 -10.76
N SER A 64 -21.88 5.37 -10.81
CA SER A 64 -23.12 5.76 -11.49
C SER A 64 -23.84 6.88 -10.72
N PRO A 65 -24.67 7.70 -11.38
CA PRO A 65 -25.47 8.73 -10.70
C PRO A 65 -26.33 8.14 -9.57
N LEU A 66 -26.97 6.98 -9.82
CA LEU A 66 -27.75 6.25 -8.81
C LEU A 66 -26.89 5.80 -7.62
N GLN A 67 -25.69 5.29 -7.86
CA GLN A 67 -24.78 4.90 -6.78
C GLN A 67 -24.35 6.10 -5.93
N LEU A 68 -24.02 7.24 -6.56
CA LEU A 68 -23.69 8.45 -5.81
C LEU A 68 -24.86 8.90 -4.93
N GLU A 69 -26.07 8.93 -5.48
CA GLU A 69 -27.29 9.28 -4.76
C GLU A 69 -27.51 8.36 -3.55
N LYS A 70 -27.37 7.04 -3.75
CA LYS A 70 -27.56 6.04 -2.68
C LYS A 70 -26.47 6.11 -1.62
N VAL A 71 -25.20 6.33 -1.99
CA VAL A 71 -24.11 6.55 -1.01
C VAL A 71 -24.41 7.76 -0.14
N ALA A 72 -24.92 8.86 -0.72
CA ALA A 72 -25.34 10.03 0.03
C ALA A 72 -26.54 9.79 0.93
N GLY A 73 -27.52 9.01 0.47
CA GLY A 73 -28.65 8.56 1.29
C GLY A 73 -28.19 7.73 2.49
N ILE A 74 -27.28 6.78 2.28
CA ILE A 74 -26.66 5.98 3.34
C ILE A 74 -25.92 6.89 4.33
N ALA A 75 -25.06 7.80 3.88
CA ALA A 75 -24.36 8.73 4.76
C ALA A 75 -25.34 9.55 5.63
N THR A 76 -26.39 10.08 5.00
CA THR A 76 -27.42 10.88 5.69
C THR A 76 -28.18 10.07 6.73
N GLN A 77 -28.50 8.80 6.45
CA GLN A 77 -29.20 7.91 7.38
C GLN A 77 -28.46 7.79 8.73
N TYR A 78 -27.12 7.83 8.73
CA TYR A 78 -26.30 7.73 9.94
C TYR A 78 -25.77 9.10 10.42
N GLY A 79 -26.41 10.21 10.01
CA GLY A 79 -26.10 11.55 10.48
C GLY A 79 -24.82 12.17 9.90
N ILE A 80 -24.26 11.58 8.84
CA ILE A 80 -23.00 12.04 8.23
C ILE A 80 -23.32 13.05 7.14
N ARG A 81 -22.67 14.21 7.21
CA ARG A 81 -22.98 15.36 6.36
C ARG A 81 -22.25 15.33 5.03
N ASP A 82 -21.00 14.89 5.00
CA ASP A 82 -20.13 15.03 3.83
C ASP A 82 -19.53 13.71 3.38
N ILE A 83 -19.26 13.63 2.08
CA ILE A 83 -18.54 12.54 1.42
C ILE A 83 -17.24 13.12 0.84
N HIS A 84 -16.16 12.36 0.93
CA HIS A 84 -14.83 12.81 0.51
C HIS A 84 -14.28 12.00 -0.67
N ILE A 85 -13.97 12.67 -1.78
CA ILE A 85 -13.29 12.11 -2.95
C ILE A 85 -11.80 12.01 -2.68
N THR A 86 -11.20 10.88 -3.03
CA THR A 86 -9.79 10.60 -2.72
C THR A 86 -8.88 10.64 -3.95
N THR A 87 -7.57 10.74 -3.68
CA THR A 87 -6.52 10.70 -4.70
C THR A 87 -6.36 9.34 -5.41
N ARG A 88 -7.15 8.34 -5.02
CA ARG A 88 -7.27 7.04 -5.68
C ARG A 88 -8.64 6.83 -6.31
N GLN A 89 -9.38 7.90 -6.56
CA GLN A 89 -10.69 7.89 -7.19
C GLN A 89 -11.68 6.98 -6.43
N GLU A 90 -11.61 7.03 -5.10
CA GLU A 90 -12.51 6.33 -4.16
C GLU A 90 -13.33 7.38 -3.39
N LEU A 91 -14.41 6.95 -2.74
CA LEU A 91 -15.13 7.76 -1.76
C LEU A 91 -14.73 7.39 -0.32
N GLN A 92 -14.80 8.36 0.59
CA GLN A 92 -14.66 8.17 2.02
C GLN A 92 -15.84 8.79 2.75
N ILE A 93 -16.36 8.08 3.74
CA ILE A 93 -17.33 8.57 4.70
C ILE A 93 -16.61 8.62 6.06
N HIS A 94 -16.61 9.78 6.70
CA HIS A 94 -15.93 10.01 7.97
C HIS A 94 -16.91 10.03 9.15
N TYR A 95 -16.38 9.89 10.36
CA TYR A 95 -17.10 9.97 11.64
C TYR A 95 -18.16 8.88 11.84
N VAL A 96 -17.98 7.73 11.18
CA VAL A 96 -18.85 6.57 11.33
C VAL A 96 -18.64 5.92 12.70
N LYS A 97 -19.71 5.55 13.41
CA LYS A 97 -19.62 4.79 14.66
C LYS A 97 -19.46 3.30 14.39
N LEU A 98 -18.77 2.60 15.30
CA LEU A 98 -18.45 1.17 15.15
C LEU A 98 -19.70 0.29 14.91
N GLU A 99 -20.82 0.65 15.53
CA GLU A 99 -22.08 -0.09 15.43
C GLU A 99 -22.80 0.03 14.09
N TYR A 100 -22.55 1.09 13.32
CA TYR A 100 -23.15 1.30 12.02
C TYR A 100 -22.36 0.62 10.88
N LEU A 101 -21.12 0.20 11.15
CA LEU A 101 -20.20 -0.26 10.11
C LEU A 101 -20.76 -1.41 9.28
N VAL A 102 -21.28 -2.46 9.92
CA VAL A 102 -21.76 -3.65 9.21
C VAL A 102 -23.00 -3.32 8.39
N ALA A 103 -23.95 -2.59 8.97
CA ALA A 103 -25.17 -2.18 8.29
C ALA A 103 -24.86 -1.34 7.04
N MET A 104 -23.96 -0.35 7.16
CA MET A 104 -23.50 0.45 6.02
C MET A 104 -22.81 -0.40 4.95
N ILE A 105 -21.94 -1.35 5.33
CA ILE A 105 -21.26 -2.24 4.38
C ILE A 105 -22.28 -3.08 3.60
N ARG A 106 -23.33 -3.61 4.26
CA ARG A 106 -24.41 -4.36 3.60
C ARG A 106 -25.19 -3.48 2.62
N GLN A 107 -25.60 -2.29 3.03
CA GLN A 107 -26.31 -1.34 2.16
C GLN A 107 -25.47 -0.91 0.94
N LEU A 108 -24.16 -0.71 1.12
CA LEU A 108 -23.25 -0.42 0.01
C LEU A 108 -23.15 -1.61 -0.96
N LYS A 109 -23.10 -2.84 -0.45
CA LYS A 109 -23.08 -4.07 -1.28
C LYS A 109 -24.35 -4.22 -2.11
N GLU A 110 -25.52 -3.91 -1.54
CA GLU A 110 -26.81 -3.95 -2.25
C GLU A 110 -26.84 -3.05 -3.49
N ILE A 111 -26.13 -1.93 -3.47
CA ILE A 111 -26.00 -1.00 -4.61
C ILE A 111 -24.76 -1.29 -5.48
N GLY A 112 -24.13 -2.45 -5.31
CA GLY A 112 -22.99 -2.89 -6.11
C GLY A 112 -21.66 -2.19 -5.78
N LEU A 113 -21.50 -1.69 -4.55
CA LEU A 113 -20.24 -1.11 -4.06
C LEU A 113 -19.65 -1.97 -2.93
N ALA A 114 -18.32 -2.00 -2.84
CA ALA A 114 -17.61 -2.73 -1.79
C ALA A 114 -16.63 -1.82 -1.06
N THR A 115 -16.42 -2.08 0.23
CA THR A 115 -15.38 -1.43 1.03
C THR A 115 -14.13 -2.32 1.18
N ARG A 116 -14.27 -3.62 0.90
CA ARG A 116 -13.19 -4.60 0.92
C ARG A 116 -12.06 -4.20 -0.02
N GLY A 117 -10.84 -4.18 0.51
CA GLY A 117 -9.65 -3.69 -0.20
C GLY A 117 -9.42 -2.18 -0.10
N GLY A 118 -10.31 -1.44 0.57
CA GLY A 118 -10.10 -0.01 0.86
C GLY A 118 -8.93 0.24 1.82
N GLY A 119 -8.50 -0.78 2.56
CA GLY A 119 -7.41 -0.68 3.52
C GLY A 119 -6.52 -1.89 3.67
N GLY A 120 -5.69 -1.90 4.71
CA GLY A 120 -4.81 -3.03 5.04
C GLY A 120 -3.74 -3.37 4.00
N ASN A 121 -3.22 -4.59 4.10
CA ASN A 121 -2.23 -5.16 3.19
C ASN A 121 -2.92 -5.93 2.05
N THR A 122 -3.69 -5.19 1.26
CA THR A 122 -4.51 -5.75 0.17
C THR A 122 -4.16 -5.15 -1.18
N VAL A 123 -4.72 -5.73 -2.24
CA VAL A 123 -4.93 -5.04 -3.52
C VAL A 123 -5.90 -3.87 -3.28
N ARG A 124 -5.43 -2.65 -3.58
CA ARG A 124 -6.23 -1.41 -3.42
C ARG A 124 -7.13 -1.18 -4.63
N ASN A 125 -7.93 -0.11 -4.60
CA ASN A 125 -8.67 0.33 -5.78
C ASN A 125 -7.74 0.45 -7.00
N ILE A 126 -8.17 -0.10 -8.13
CA ILE A 126 -7.47 0.02 -9.40
C ILE A 126 -7.90 1.34 -10.03
N VAL A 127 -6.93 2.22 -10.26
CA VAL A 127 -7.17 3.55 -10.82
C VAL A 127 -6.97 3.56 -12.33
N ALA A 128 -7.62 4.49 -13.01
CA ALA A 128 -7.43 4.76 -14.42
C ALA A 128 -7.22 6.27 -14.65
N GLN A 129 -6.77 6.66 -15.83
CA GLN A 129 -6.88 8.05 -16.25
C GLN A 129 -8.35 8.48 -16.24
N GLU A 130 -8.66 9.64 -15.66
CA GLU A 130 -10.05 10.09 -15.52
C GLU A 130 -10.75 10.32 -16.87
N ASP A 131 -10.02 10.73 -17.90
CA ASP A 131 -10.53 10.95 -19.24
C ASP A 131 -10.47 9.69 -20.14
N ALA A 132 -10.24 8.49 -19.56
CA ALA A 132 -10.22 7.24 -20.33
C ALA A 132 -11.55 7.03 -21.06
N GLY A 133 -11.49 6.70 -22.35
CA GLY A 133 -12.65 6.52 -23.23
C GLY A 133 -13.14 7.80 -23.89
N ILE A 134 -12.63 8.96 -23.51
CA ILE A 134 -13.03 10.27 -24.09
C ILE A 134 -11.84 11.14 -24.50
N ASN A 135 -10.63 10.81 -24.05
CA ASN A 135 -9.42 11.57 -24.34
C ASN A 135 -9.03 11.43 -25.82
N PRO A 136 -8.88 12.53 -26.59
CA PRO A 136 -8.44 12.49 -27.99
C PRO A 136 -7.02 11.93 -28.21
N LEU A 137 -6.19 11.91 -27.17
CA LEU A 137 -4.79 11.46 -27.21
C LEU A 137 -4.59 10.04 -26.68
N GLU A 138 -5.65 9.32 -26.31
CA GLU A 138 -5.53 7.93 -25.86
C GLU A 138 -5.41 6.96 -27.03
N GLU A 139 -4.64 5.89 -26.83
CA GLU A 139 -4.53 4.79 -27.78
C GLU A 139 -5.84 3.98 -27.82
N PHE A 140 -6.39 3.67 -26.65
CA PHE A 140 -7.71 3.05 -26.48
C PHE A 140 -8.22 3.24 -25.04
N ASP A 141 -9.52 2.99 -24.81
CA ASP A 141 -10.12 3.08 -23.47
C ASP A 141 -9.59 1.96 -22.56
N VAL A 142 -8.93 2.35 -21.47
CA VAL A 142 -8.38 1.43 -20.47
C VAL A 142 -9.37 1.07 -19.36
N SER A 143 -10.52 1.74 -19.28
CA SER A 143 -11.54 1.52 -18.25
C SER A 143 -12.07 0.08 -18.21
N PRO A 144 -12.39 -0.57 -19.36
CA PRO A 144 -12.83 -1.97 -19.39
C PRO A 144 -11.85 -2.93 -18.71
N TYR A 145 -10.55 -2.72 -18.92
CA TYR A 145 -9.49 -3.55 -18.35
C TYR A 145 -9.35 -3.35 -16.84
N ALA A 146 -9.48 -2.11 -16.37
CA ALA A 146 -9.46 -1.81 -14.94
C ALA A 146 -10.66 -2.42 -14.19
N LEU A 147 -11.85 -2.45 -14.80
CA LEU A 147 -13.05 -3.12 -14.30
C LEU A 147 -12.87 -4.63 -14.24
N ALA A 148 -12.53 -5.25 -15.37
CA ALA A 148 -12.35 -6.70 -15.46
C ALA A 148 -11.24 -7.21 -14.53
N LEU A 149 -10.09 -6.53 -14.51
CA LEU A 149 -9.00 -6.87 -13.60
C LEU A 149 -9.42 -6.69 -12.14
N THR A 150 -10.20 -5.66 -11.82
CA THR A 150 -10.71 -5.52 -10.46
C THR A 150 -11.58 -6.71 -10.07
N SER A 151 -12.61 -7.03 -10.86
CA SER A 151 -13.53 -8.16 -10.60
C SER A 151 -12.75 -9.45 -10.39
N ARG A 152 -11.74 -9.70 -11.23
CA ARG A 152 -10.89 -10.89 -11.12
C ARG A 152 -10.02 -10.88 -9.86
N MET A 153 -9.41 -9.75 -9.50
CA MET A 153 -8.49 -9.65 -8.38
C MET A 153 -9.20 -9.71 -7.03
N ILE A 154 -10.39 -9.13 -6.88
CA ILE A 154 -11.13 -9.19 -5.62
C ILE A 154 -11.69 -10.59 -5.32
N ALA A 155 -11.87 -11.42 -6.35
CA ALA A 155 -12.25 -12.82 -6.18
C ALA A 155 -11.08 -13.72 -5.73
N GLU A 156 -9.83 -13.24 -5.79
CA GLU A 156 -8.66 -14.01 -5.35
C GLU A 156 -8.46 -13.84 -3.83
N SER A 157 -8.49 -14.94 -3.09
CA SER A 157 -8.39 -14.94 -1.62
C SER A 157 -7.09 -14.33 -1.09
N ASP A 158 -5.98 -14.54 -1.79
CA ASP A 158 -4.66 -14.01 -1.46
C ASP A 158 -4.51 -12.50 -1.73
N SER A 159 -5.47 -11.86 -2.42
CA SER A 159 -5.48 -10.39 -2.61
C SER A 159 -5.68 -9.60 -1.31
N TRP A 160 -6.03 -10.28 -0.22
CA TRP A 160 -6.38 -9.68 1.06
C TRP A 160 -5.29 -9.78 2.14
N ASN A 161 -4.22 -10.55 1.88
CA ASN A 161 -3.16 -10.82 2.85
C ASN A 161 -1.75 -10.73 2.25
N LEU A 162 -1.48 -9.62 1.55
CA LEU A 162 -0.17 -9.31 0.97
C LEU A 162 0.81 -8.79 2.04
N PRO A 163 2.11 -8.66 1.76
CA PRO A 163 3.05 -8.05 2.71
C PRO A 163 2.72 -6.58 3.01
N ARG A 164 2.20 -5.86 2.01
CA ARG A 164 1.77 -4.47 2.13
C ARG A 164 0.75 -4.11 1.05
N LYS A 165 0.18 -2.91 1.10
CA LYS A 165 -0.73 -2.40 0.06
C LYS A 165 -0.13 -2.53 -1.35
N PHE A 166 -0.93 -3.03 -2.29
CA PHE A 166 -0.58 -3.25 -3.69
C PHE A 166 -1.49 -2.40 -4.59
N LYS A 167 -0.92 -1.44 -5.32
CA LYS A 167 -1.62 -0.43 -6.10
C LYS A 167 -1.40 -0.66 -7.58
N ILE A 168 -2.49 -0.74 -8.32
CA ILE A 168 -2.49 -0.90 -9.78
C ILE A 168 -3.04 0.40 -10.40
N ALA A 169 -2.51 0.77 -11.56
CA ALA A 169 -2.94 1.95 -12.31
C ALA A 169 -2.90 1.72 -13.84
N PHE A 170 -3.86 2.31 -14.55
CA PHE A 170 -3.95 2.29 -16.01
C PHE A 170 -3.90 3.71 -16.59
N SER A 171 -3.09 3.91 -17.62
CA SER A 171 -3.08 5.10 -18.46
C SER A 171 -3.37 4.73 -19.91
N GLY A 172 -4.19 5.52 -20.60
CA GLY A 172 -4.50 5.28 -22.01
C GLY A 172 -3.57 6.01 -22.97
N SER A 173 -2.67 6.86 -22.48
CA SER A 173 -1.66 7.53 -23.29
C SER A 173 -0.31 7.64 -22.59
N SER A 174 0.71 8.03 -23.36
CA SER A 174 2.08 8.28 -22.89
C SER A 174 2.19 9.47 -21.93
N GLU A 175 1.17 10.33 -21.83
CA GLU A 175 1.12 11.41 -20.82
C GLU A 175 1.04 10.88 -19.39
N ASP A 176 0.74 9.58 -19.23
CA ASP A 176 0.60 8.91 -17.94
C ASP A 176 -0.29 9.66 -16.93
N LYS A 177 -1.43 10.18 -17.41
CA LYS A 177 -2.47 10.72 -16.53
C LYS A 177 -3.02 9.65 -15.59
N GLY A 178 -2.79 8.37 -15.86
CA GLY A 178 -3.19 7.25 -15.00
C GLY A 178 -2.31 7.04 -13.75
N TYR A 179 -1.09 7.58 -13.72
CA TYR A 179 -0.06 7.29 -12.71
C TYR A 179 0.45 5.84 -12.73
N ALA A 180 0.49 5.24 -13.91
CA ALA A 180 1.04 3.91 -14.17
C ALA A 180 2.52 3.83 -13.78
N THR A 181 3.33 4.82 -14.15
CA THR A 181 4.78 4.83 -13.88
C THR A 181 5.13 4.98 -12.39
N ILE A 182 4.17 5.22 -11.51
CA ILE A 182 4.40 5.41 -10.07
C ILE A 182 3.53 4.49 -9.18
N ALA A 183 2.89 3.48 -9.79
CA ALA A 183 2.13 2.44 -9.11
C ALA A 183 2.99 1.19 -8.83
N ASP A 184 2.50 0.28 -7.97
CA ASP A 184 3.19 -1.01 -7.80
C ASP A 184 3.12 -1.83 -9.10
N VAL A 185 2.01 -1.73 -9.85
CA VAL A 185 1.86 -2.21 -11.23
C VAL A 185 1.19 -1.12 -12.07
N GLY A 186 1.82 -0.75 -13.18
CA GLY A 186 1.34 0.27 -14.11
C GLY A 186 1.18 -0.27 -15.51
N PHE A 187 0.06 0.03 -16.14
CA PHE A 187 -0.21 -0.30 -17.54
C PHE A 187 -0.40 0.98 -18.34
N ILE A 188 0.38 1.16 -19.39
CA ILE A 188 0.21 2.25 -20.37
C ILE A 188 -0.24 1.63 -21.68
N ALA A 189 -1.41 2.02 -22.18
CA ALA A 189 -1.96 1.53 -23.42
C ALA A 189 -0.97 1.76 -24.58
N LYS A 190 -0.84 0.75 -25.43
CA LYS A 190 -0.05 0.78 -26.68
C LYS A 190 -0.76 -0.04 -27.74
N ILE A 191 -0.69 0.40 -28.99
CA ILE A 191 -1.04 -0.41 -30.15
C ILE A 191 0.25 -0.81 -30.86
N LYS A 192 0.45 -2.11 -31.07
CA LYS A 192 1.59 -2.65 -31.81
C LYS A 192 1.08 -3.62 -32.86
N ASP A 193 1.43 -3.39 -34.12
CA ASP A 193 1.02 -4.22 -35.26
C ASP A 193 -0.51 -4.45 -35.32
N GLY A 194 -1.28 -3.40 -35.04
CA GLY A 194 -2.75 -3.43 -34.99
C GLY A 194 -3.35 -4.11 -33.74
N LYS A 195 -2.54 -4.66 -32.84
CA LYS A 195 -2.99 -5.32 -31.60
C LYS A 195 -2.98 -4.36 -30.42
N LYS A 196 -4.08 -4.32 -29.67
CA LYS A 196 -4.18 -3.61 -28.39
C LYS A 196 -3.32 -4.33 -27.35
N GLY A 197 -2.59 -3.56 -26.56
CA GLY A 197 -1.73 -4.07 -25.52
C GLY A 197 -1.25 -2.99 -24.56
N PHE A 198 -0.28 -3.35 -23.73
CA PHE A 198 0.21 -2.46 -22.69
C PHE A 198 1.73 -2.53 -22.55
N LYS A 199 2.33 -1.36 -22.35
CA LYS A 199 3.65 -1.23 -21.73
C LYS A 199 3.47 -1.33 -20.22
N VAL A 200 4.33 -2.11 -19.54
CA VAL A 200 4.19 -2.45 -18.12
C VAL A 200 5.31 -1.85 -17.30
N TYR A 201 4.93 -1.10 -16.27
CA TYR A 201 5.80 -0.64 -15.20
C TYR A 201 5.54 -1.41 -13.91
N ALA A 202 6.56 -1.64 -13.11
CA ALA A 202 6.44 -2.34 -11.83
C ALA A 202 7.25 -1.64 -10.73
N ALA A 203 6.89 -1.93 -9.47
CA ALA A 203 7.66 -1.55 -8.30
C ALA A 203 7.83 -0.03 -8.10
N GLY A 204 6.89 0.79 -8.60
CA GLY A 204 6.80 2.20 -8.24
C GLY A 204 6.07 2.42 -6.91
N GLY A 205 6.06 3.66 -6.42
CA GLY A 205 5.13 4.02 -5.35
C GLY A 205 5.52 5.21 -4.51
N LEU A 206 4.54 6.08 -4.28
CA LEU A 206 4.64 7.20 -3.34
C LEU A 206 4.67 6.76 -1.86
N GLY A 207 5.47 7.47 -1.06
CA GLY A 207 5.64 7.34 0.39
C GLY A 207 6.82 8.19 0.89
N ALA A 208 7.24 7.98 2.14
CA ALA A 208 8.41 8.70 2.69
C ALA A 208 9.70 8.43 1.89
N LYS A 209 9.88 7.18 1.45
CA LYS A 209 10.85 6.78 0.42
C LYS A 209 10.08 6.42 -0.84
N SER A 210 10.05 7.30 -1.83
CA SER A 210 9.30 7.11 -3.08
C SER A 210 10.20 6.60 -4.19
N GLU A 211 9.66 5.76 -5.07
CA GLU A 211 10.37 5.22 -6.23
C GLU A 211 9.51 5.33 -7.49
N VAL A 212 10.15 5.69 -8.61
CA VAL A 212 9.55 5.60 -9.94
C VAL A 212 9.57 4.13 -10.35
N GLY A 213 8.49 3.67 -10.95
CA GLY A 213 8.36 2.30 -11.44
C GLY A 213 9.40 1.99 -12.49
N LYS A 214 9.90 0.75 -12.45
CA LYS A 214 10.83 0.21 -13.43
C LYS A 214 10.04 -0.33 -14.61
N LEU A 215 10.53 -0.06 -15.81
CA LEU A 215 9.98 -0.65 -17.02
C LEU A 215 10.22 -2.16 -17.00
N LEU A 216 9.14 -2.93 -16.92
CA LEU A 216 9.21 -4.39 -16.79
C LEU A 216 9.09 -5.06 -18.16
N LEU A 217 8.08 -4.66 -18.94
CA LEU A 217 7.78 -5.22 -20.27
C LEU A 217 7.41 -4.06 -21.21
N GLU A 218 8.04 -4.02 -22.39
CA GLU A 218 7.75 -2.99 -23.41
C GLU A 218 6.36 -3.14 -24.03
N PHE A 219 5.89 -4.38 -24.15
CA PHE A 219 4.58 -4.70 -24.68
C PHE A 219 4.10 -6.05 -24.18
N ILE A 220 2.82 -6.13 -23.82
CA ILE A 220 2.02 -7.34 -23.67
C ILE A 220 0.72 -7.18 -24.43
N GLY A 221 0.14 -8.28 -24.90
CA GLY A 221 -1.24 -8.33 -25.35
C GLY A 221 -2.22 -7.95 -24.23
N ALA A 222 -3.36 -7.39 -24.60
CA ALA A 222 -4.35 -6.93 -23.64
C ALA A 222 -4.98 -8.07 -22.81
N ASP A 223 -4.96 -9.29 -23.34
CA ASP A 223 -5.34 -10.56 -22.71
C ASP A 223 -4.37 -11.00 -21.59
N GLU A 224 -3.13 -10.52 -21.60
CA GLU A 224 -2.08 -10.90 -20.64
C GLU A 224 -2.08 -10.07 -19.35
N VAL A 225 -2.93 -9.04 -19.25
CA VAL A 225 -2.98 -8.09 -18.12
C VAL A 225 -3.13 -8.81 -16.77
N PHE A 226 -4.00 -9.81 -16.70
CA PHE A 226 -4.21 -10.57 -15.47
C PHE A 226 -3.01 -11.46 -15.14
N ALA A 227 -2.44 -12.16 -16.13
CA ALA A 227 -1.27 -13.02 -15.94
C ALA A 227 -0.06 -12.23 -15.40
N VAL A 228 0.21 -11.04 -15.94
CA VAL A 228 1.27 -10.15 -15.43
C VAL A 228 0.98 -9.67 -14.01
N THR A 229 -0.25 -9.23 -13.75
CA THR A 229 -0.65 -8.75 -12.42
C THR A 229 -0.52 -9.86 -11.37
N LYS A 230 -1.00 -11.06 -11.69
CA LYS A 230 -0.92 -12.24 -10.82
C LYS A 230 0.53 -12.66 -10.58
N ALA A 231 1.39 -12.64 -11.60
CA ALA A 231 2.81 -12.94 -11.44
C ALA A 231 3.51 -11.97 -10.48
N LEU A 232 3.29 -10.66 -10.65
CA LEU A 232 3.83 -9.64 -9.73
C LEU A 232 3.26 -9.77 -8.31
N LYS A 233 1.96 -10.06 -8.18
CA LYS A 233 1.33 -10.35 -6.88
C LYS A 233 1.98 -11.56 -6.22
N ASN A 234 2.21 -12.66 -6.95
CA ASN A 234 2.81 -13.89 -6.41
C ASN A 234 4.25 -13.66 -5.96
N VAL A 235 5.07 -12.98 -6.79
CA VAL A 235 6.43 -12.58 -6.40
C VAL A 235 6.38 -11.75 -5.13
N PHE A 236 5.47 -10.78 -5.06
CA PHE A 236 5.33 -9.95 -3.88
C PHE A 236 4.89 -10.76 -2.66
N PHE A 237 3.90 -11.63 -2.80
CA PHE A 237 3.39 -12.47 -1.73
C PHE A 237 4.45 -13.41 -1.13
N LYS A 238 5.26 -14.04 -1.99
CA LYS A 238 6.28 -15.04 -1.62
C LYS A 238 7.55 -14.44 -1.02
N TYR A 239 7.99 -13.30 -1.55
CA TYR A 239 9.33 -12.77 -1.23
C TYR A 239 9.30 -11.39 -0.55
N GLY A 240 8.13 -10.76 -0.44
CA GLY A 240 8.02 -9.44 0.18
C GLY A 240 8.20 -9.48 1.69
N ASN A 241 8.87 -8.45 2.22
CA ASN A 241 9.13 -8.32 3.66
C ASN A 241 7.82 -8.13 4.44
N ARG A 242 7.57 -9.01 5.43
CA ARG A 242 6.41 -8.97 6.33
C ARG A 242 6.78 -8.61 7.77
N LYS A 243 8.06 -8.69 8.14
CA LYS A 243 8.56 -8.29 9.47
C LYS A 243 8.63 -6.76 9.63
N ASN A 244 9.23 -6.06 8.66
CA ASN A 244 9.40 -4.62 8.70
C ASN A 244 8.43 -3.92 7.73
N LYS A 245 7.31 -3.42 8.27
CA LYS A 245 6.28 -2.68 7.52
C LYS A 245 6.80 -1.44 6.77
N HIS A 246 7.93 -0.84 7.19
CA HIS A 246 8.53 0.31 6.51
C HIS A 246 9.33 -0.07 5.26
N ALA A 247 9.69 -1.35 5.13
CA ALA A 247 10.41 -1.95 3.99
C ALA A 247 9.55 -3.00 3.24
N ALA A 248 8.24 -3.01 3.45
CA ALA A 248 7.32 -4.07 2.99
C ALA A 248 6.66 -3.83 1.62
N ARG A 249 6.92 -2.71 0.94
CA ARG A 249 6.35 -2.41 -0.40
C ARG A 249 7.15 -3.10 -1.51
N LEU A 250 6.49 -3.37 -2.65
CA LEU A 250 7.10 -4.03 -3.82
C LEU A 250 8.42 -3.38 -4.29
N ARG A 251 8.50 -2.04 -4.24
CA ARG A 251 9.75 -1.31 -4.56
C ARG A 251 10.96 -1.75 -3.74
N PHE A 252 10.76 -2.04 -2.45
CA PHE A 252 11.84 -2.46 -1.57
C PHE A 252 12.23 -3.92 -1.85
N LEU A 253 11.24 -4.75 -2.24
CA LEU A 253 11.53 -6.10 -2.71
C LEU A 253 12.42 -6.07 -3.96
N TRP A 254 12.07 -5.25 -4.96
CA TRP A 254 12.92 -5.06 -6.15
C TRP A 254 14.34 -4.60 -5.77
N GLN A 255 14.47 -3.63 -4.86
CA GLN A 255 15.78 -3.17 -4.39
C GLN A 255 16.58 -4.28 -3.69
N SER A 256 15.93 -5.09 -2.85
CA SER A 256 16.59 -6.16 -2.09
C SER A 256 17.04 -7.34 -2.95
N LEU A 257 16.27 -7.69 -3.98
CA LEU A 257 16.61 -8.78 -4.89
C LEU A 257 17.61 -8.34 -5.97
N GLY A 258 17.59 -7.06 -6.35
CA GLY A 258 18.25 -6.59 -7.56
C GLY A 258 17.40 -6.84 -8.81
N ASP A 259 17.74 -6.13 -9.90
CA ASP A 259 16.97 -6.13 -11.15
C ASP A 259 16.89 -7.52 -11.80
N GLU A 260 18.03 -8.19 -11.92
CA GLU A 260 18.15 -9.50 -12.59
C GLU A 260 17.33 -10.58 -11.87
N GLU A 261 17.50 -10.72 -10.55
CA GLU A 261 16.82 -11.76 -9.77
C GLU A 261 15.31 -11.47 -9.65
N PHE A 262 14.91 -10.20 -9.50
CA PHE A 262 13.48 -9.86 -9.51
C PHE A 262 12.84 -10.25 -10.84
N ARG A 263 13.46 -9.87 -11.97
CA ARG A 263 12.96 -10.20 -13.31
C ARG A 263 12.90 -11.71 -13.53
N LYS A 264 13.91 -12.45 -13.08
CA LYS A 264 13.91 -13.92 -13.15
C LYS A 264 12.71 -14.52 -12.41
N LYS A 265 12.50 -14.14 -11.13
CA LYS A 265 11.36 -14.60 -10.33
C LYS A 265 10.01 -14.20 -10.94
N PHE A 266 9.92 -12.99 -11.49
CA PHE A 266 8.74 -12.57 -12.25
C PHE A 266 8.50 -13.45 -13.47
N GLN A 267 9.52 -13.76 -14.27
CA GLN A 267 9.39 -14.60 -15.46
C GLN A 267 8.97 -16.03 -15.12
N GLU A 268 9.47 -16.59 -14.01
CA GLU A 268 9.04 -17.91 -13.50
C GLU A 268 7.55 -17.92 -13.17
N GLU A 269 7.07 -16.96 -12.37
CA GLU A 269 5.65 -16.82 -12.06
C GLU A 269 4.80 -16.50 -13.29
N TYR A 270 5.32 -15.70 -14.22
CA TYR A 270 4.62 -15.30 -15.42
C TYR A 270 4.39 -16.47 -16.36
N LYS A 271 5.44 -17.29 -16.60
CA LYS A 271 5.33 -18.53 -17.39
C LYS A 271 4.34 -19.51 -16.76
N LYS A 272 4.41 -19.70 -15.43
CA LYS A 272 3.47 -20.57 -14.71
C LYS A 272 2.03 -20.11 -14.89
N ASN A 273 1.75 -18.82 -14.66
CA ASN A 273 0.40 -18.28 -14.81
C ASN A 273 -0.12 -18.33 -16.25
N LYS A 274 0.75 -18.36 -17.26
CA LYS A 274 0.33 -18.61 -18.65
C LYS A 274 0.00 -20.07 -18.94
N GLN A 275 0.72 -21.00 -18.30
CA GLN A 275 0.53 -22.45 -18.50
C GLN A 275 -0.68 -22.99 -17.75
N ASP A 276 -1.05 -22.40 -16.62
CA ASP A 276 -2.19 -22.80 -15.78
C ASP A 276 -3.57 -22.49 -16.43
N GLU A 277 -3.67 -22.40 -17.77
CA GLU A 277 -4.87 -21.99 -18.54
C GLU A 277 -5.64 -20.84 -17.89
N VAL A 278 -4.90 -19.82 -17.42
CA VAL A 278 -5.53 -18.67 -16.79
C VAL A 278 -6.41 -17.97 -17.82
N LEU A 279 -7.73 -18.10 -17.64
CA LEU A 279 -8.71 -17.49 -18.52
C LEU A 279 -8.40 -15.99 -18.65
N PRO A 280 -8.28 -15.48 -19.90
CA PRO A 280 -8.16 -14.06 -20.14
C PRO A 280 -9.28 -13.28 -19.45
N LEU A 281 -9.01 -11.99 -19.20
CA LEU A 281 -10.06 -11.10 -18.71
C LEU A 281 -11.19 -11.03 -19.74
N VAL A 282 -12.42 -11.19 -19.25
CA VAL A 282 -13.62 -10.87 -20.05
C VAL A 282 -13.74 -9.35 -20.08
N ILE A 283 -13.49 -8.77 -21.26
CA ILE A 283 -13.53 -7.32 -21.45
C ILE A 283 -14.90 -6.94 -21.99
N GLU A 284 -15.71 -6.31 -21.14
CA GLU A 284 -16.99 -5.71 -21.54
C GLU A 284 -16.76 -4.26 -21.96
N GLU A 285 -17.24 -3.90 -23.16
CA GLU A 285 -17.22 -2.52 -23.61
C GLU A 285 -18.13 -1.66 -22.72
N ILE A 286 -17.70 -0.42 -22.49
CA ILE A 286 -18.46 0.54 -21.69
C ILE A 286 -19.10 1.52 -22.65
N GLU A 287 -20.41 1.69 -22.53
CA GLU A 287 -21.19 2.66 -23.29
C GLU A 287 -20.57 4.06 -23.14
N SER A 288 -20.28 4.70 -24.28
CA SER A 288 -19.57 5.98 -24.36
C SER A 288 -20.44 7.12 -24.87
N GLU A 289 -21.75 6.93 -24.87
CA GLU A 289 -22.75 7.91 -25.28
C GLU A 289 -23.62 8.27 -24.08
N GLY A 290 -23.83 9.56 -23.84
CA GLY A 290 -24.78 10.03 -22.86
C GLY A 290 -26.16 10.13 -23.51
N VAL A 291 -27.14 9.41 -22.96
CA VAL A 291 -28.54 9.48 -23.40
C VAL A 291 -29.20 10.66 -22.68
N SER A 292 -30.14 11.39 -23.28
CA SER A 292 -30.91 12.37 -22.51
C SER A 292 -32.24 12.71 -23.18
N ASP A 293 -32.93 11.69 -23.70
CA ASP A 293 -34.20 11.91 -24.42
C ASP A 293 -35.32 12.42 -23.49
N LYS A 294 -35.06 12.47 -22.17
CA LYS A 294 -35.99 12.92 -21.13
C LYS A 294 -35.82 14.38 -20.71
N LEU A 295 -34.69 15.03 -21.06
CA LEU A 295 -34.45 16.43 -20.73
C LEU A 295 -34.60 17.29 -21.99
N LEU A 296 -35.33 18.40 -21.85
CA LEU A 296 -35.34 19.46 -22.85
C LEU A 296 -34.11 20.35 -22.66
N PRO A 297 -33.40 20.73 -23.74
CA PRO A 297 -32.32 21.70 -23.66
C PRO A 297 -32.80 23.03 -23.05
N GLU A 298 -32.01 23.59 -22.14
CA GLU A 298 -32.22 24.90 -21.54
C GLU A 298 -31.12 25.87 -21.95
N GLU A 299 -31.46 27.15 -22.02
CA GLU A 299 -30.49 28.23 -22.17
C GLU A 299 -29.86 28.58 -20.81
N PRO A 300 -28.60 29.05 -20.79
CA PRO A 300 -27.96 29.47 -19.54
C PRO A 300 -28.61 30.75 -18.98
N GLU A 301 -28.82 30.81 -17.67
CA GLU A 301 -29.42 31.97 -17.00
C GLU A 301 -28.58 33.26 -17.10
N SER A 302 -27.26 33.14 -17.29
CA SER A 302 -26.32 34.26 -17.40
C SER A 302 -25.29 33.97 -18.48
N VAL A 303 -25.30 34.76 -19.57
CA VAL A 303 -24.44 34.54 -20.74
C VAL A 303 -22.96 34.77 -20.42
N SER A 304 -22.64 35.82 -19.64
CA SER A 304 -21.25 36.15 -19.28
C SER A 304 -20.62 35.09 -18.40
N ASP A 305 -21.34 34.68 -17.35
CA ASP A 305 -20.85 33.68 -16.39
C ASP A 305 -20.77 32.29 -17.02
N PHE A 306 -21.73 31.94 -17.88
CA PHE A 306 -21.69 30.72 -18.68
C PHE A 306 -20.48 30.68 -19.61
N THR A 307 -20.18 31.78 -20.29
CA THR A 307 -19.01 31.86 -21.19
C THR A 307 -17.71 31.64 -20.42
N LEU A 308 -17.59 32.26 -19.25
CA LEU A 308 -16.42 32.11 -18.37
C LEU A 308 -16.29 30.67 -17.83
N TRP A 309 -17.37 30.11 -17.30
CA TRP A 309 -17.44 28.73 -16.85
C TRP A 309 -17.07 27.75 -17.97
N LYS A 310 -17.65 27.94 -19.15
CA LYS A 310 -17.43 27.10 -20.33
C LYS A 310 -15.95 27.10 -20.73
N GLY A 311 -15.31 28.27 -20.79
CA GLY A 311 -13.88 28.38 -21.10
C GLY A 311 -12.97 27.70 -20.07
N ARG A 312 -13.38 27.64 -18.80
CA ARG A 312 -12.60 27.06 -17.71
C ARG A 312 -12.77 25.55 -17.57
N TYR A 313 -13.99 25.04 -17.70
CA TYR A 313 -14.33 23.69 -17.24
C TYR A 313 -14.81 22.74 -18.32
N VAL A 314 -15.22 23.24 -19.50
CA VAL A 314 -15.72 22.41 -20.59
C VAL A 314 -14.59 22.07 -21.56
N LYS A 315 -14.39 20.78 -21.84
CA LYS A 315 -13.40 20.28 -22.79
C LYS A 315 -14.05 19.40 -23.85
N THR A 316 -13.54 19.48 -25.07
CA THR A 316 -13.90 18.56 -26.14
C THR A 316 -13.44 17.14 -25.80
N GLN A 317 -14.24 16.15 -26.19
CA GLN A 317 -13.86 14.73 -26.17
C GLN A 317 -13.71 14.20 -27.60
N LYS A 318 -13.20 12.96 -27.74
CA LYS A 318 -12.98 12.32 -29.04
C LYS A 318 -14.28 12.05 -29.81
N GLN A 319 -15.39 11.84 -29.11
CA GLN A 319 -16.73 11.71 -29.70
C GLN A 319 -17.22 13.09 -30.17
N ALA A 320 -17.72 13.16 -31.41
CA ALA A 320 -18.35 14.37 -31.93
C ALA A 320 -19.57 14.75 -31.09
N ASP A 321 -19.83 16.05 -30.96
CA ASP A 321 -21.00 16.62 -30.27
C ASP A 321 -21.20 16.33 -28.78
N PHE A 322 -20.27 15.61 -28.18
CA PHE A 322 -20.15 15.46 -26.74
C PHE A 322 -19.03 16.34 -26.18
N VAL A 323 -19.14 16.65 -24.89
CA VAL A 323 -18.13 17.37 -24.11
C VAL A 323 -17.98 16.74 -22.73
N SER A 324 -16.82 17.00 -22.12
CA SER A 324 -16.54 16.69 -20.73
C SER A 324 -16.49 17.97 -19.90
N ILE A 325 -16.87 17.87 -18.63
CA ILE A 325 -17.02 19.02 -17.74
C ILE A 325 -16.40 18.66 -16.40
N MET A 326 -15.38 19.41 -15.96
CA MET A 326 -14.81 19.23 -14.64
C MET A 326 -15.65 19.99 -13.61
N ILE A 327 -16.13 19.30 -12.56
CA ILE A 327 -16.76 19.92 -11.40
C ILE A 327 -15.69 20.01 -10.30
N PRO A 328 -15.16 21.20 -10.00
CA PRO A 328 -14.22 21.36 -8.90
C PRO A 328 -14.93 21.08 -7.56
N VAL A 329 -14.34 20.24 -6.72
CA VAL A 329 -14.86 19.92 -5.39
C VAL A 329 -13.82 20.35 -4.37
N GLU A 330 -14.15 21.34 -3.53
CA GLU A 330 -13.19 21.95 -2.61
C GLU A 330 -12.57 20.90 -1.68
N LEU A 331 -11.28 20.64 -1.86
CA LEU A 331 -10.51 19.63 -1.13
C LEU A 331 -11.15 18.22 -1.12
N GLY A 332 -11.97 17.92 -2.13
CA GLY A 332 -12.67 16.66 -2.28
C GLY A 332 -13.92 16.48 -1.43
N PHE A 333 -14.38 17.48 -0.68
CA PHE A 333 -15.59 17.37 0.13
C PHE A 333 -16.83 17.85 -0.61
N ILE A 334 -17.82 16.97 -0.72
CA ILE A 334 -19.16 17.27 -1.22
C ILE A 334 -20.18 16.93 -0.13
N SER A 335 -21.15 17.81 0.10
CA SER A 335 -22.21 17.51 1.06
C SER A 335 -23.11 16.39 0.54
N SER A 336 -23.76 15.65 1.43
CA SER A 336 -24.67 14.56 1.06
C SER A 336 -25.86 15.08 0.25
N ASP A 337 -26.33 16.31 0.54
CA ASP A 337 -27.40 16.93 -0.26
C ASP A 337 -26.93 17.27 -1.68
N GLN A 338 -25.73 17.85 -1.82
CA GLN A 338 -25.13 18.11 -3.14
C GLN A 338 -24.92 16.82 -3.94
N ALA A 339 -24.38 15.78 -3.30
CA ALA A 339 -24.14 14.49 -3.93
C ALA A 339 -25.44 13.81 -4.38
N ARG A 340 -26.50 13.85 -3.54
CA ARG A 340 -27.83 13.33 -3.86
C ARG A 340 -28.44 14.07 -5.05
N LYS A 341 -28.44 15.41 -5.02
CA LYS A 341 -28.98 16.24 -6.12
C LYS A 341 -28.21 16.02 -7.41
N LEU A 342 -26.88 15.94 -7.34
CA LEU A 342 -26.02 15.67 -8.50
C LEU A 342 -26.31 14.30 -9.11
N GLY A 343 -26.40 13.26 -8.28
CA GLY A 343 -26.77 11.90 -8.73
C GLY A 343 -28.15 11.85 -9.39
N HIS A 344 -29.13 12.51 -8.79
CA HIS A 344 -30.48 12.57 -9.34
C HIS A 344 -30.52 13.30 -10.69
N PHE A 345 -29.90 14.48 -10.78
CA PHE A 345 -29.87 15.30 -11.99
C PHE A 345 -29.13 14.62 -13.15
N LEU A 346 -28.06 13.88 -12.86
CA LEU A 346 -27.27 13.21 -13.89
C LEU A 346 -27.84 11.87 -14.35
N ALA A 347 -28.86 11.32 -13.67
CA ALA A 347 -29.44 10.02 -14.00
C ALA A 347 -29.86 9.86 -15.47
N PRO A 348 -30.44 10.87 -16.15
CA PRO A 348 -30.79 10.77 -17.57
C PRO A 348 -29.58 10.47 -18.47
N PHE A 349 -28.40 11.00 -18.14
CA PHE A 349 -27.15 10.90 -18.91
C PHE A 349 -26.45 9.54 -18.88
N GLY A 350 -27.01 8.57 -18.16
CA GLY A 350 -26.53 7.18 -18.10
C GLY A 350 -25.44 6.92 -17.05
N ASP A 351 -25.11 5.65 -16.87
CA ASP A 351 -24.25 5.17 -15.78
C ASP A 351 -22.78 5.63 -15.85
N ASN A 352 -22.28 5.94 -17.05
CA ASN A 352 -20.87 6.28 -17.30
C ASN A 352 -20.60 7.79 -17.36
N VAL A 353 -21.59 8.62 -17.01
CA VAL A 353 -21.50 10.09 -17.05
C VAL A 353 -20.54 10.65 -16.01
N LEU A 354 -20.37 9.99 -14.86
CA LEU A 354 -19.64 10.54 -13.71
C LEU A 354 -18.37 9.76 -13.39
N ARG A 355 -17.26 10.50 -13.22
CA ARG A 355 -15.98 9.92 -12.81
C ARG A 355 -15.24 10.78 -11.80
N MET A 356 -14.71 10.16 -10.75
CA MET A 356 -13.84 10.82 -9.79
C MET A 356 -12.42 10.95 -10.35
N THR A 357 -11.78 12.08 -10.06
CA THR A 357 -10.42 12.37 -10.51
C THR A 357 -9.42 12.15 -9.38
N LYS A 358 -8.14 11.97 -9.74
CA LYS A 358 -7.05 11.87 -8.76
C LYS A 358 -6.78 13.20 -8.03
N ASN A 359 -7.29 14.30 -8.58
CA ASN A 359 -7.28 15.62 -7.98
C ASN A 359 -8.47 15.89 -7.04
N GLN A 360 -9.22 14.84 -6.67
CA GLN A 360 -10.37 14.92 -5.75
C GLN A 360 -11.58 15.70 -6.30
N ASN A 361 -11.77 15.71 -7.62
CA ASN A 361 -12.91 16.36 -8.28
C ASN A 361 -13.81 15.32 -8.97
N PHE A 362 -14.94 15.77 -9.53
CA PHE A 362 -15.71 15.00 -10.51
C PHE A 362 -15.42 15.48 -11.94
N LEU A 363 -15.40 14.54 -12.88
CA LEU A 363 -15.41 14.76 -14.32
C LEU A 363 -16.72 14.20 -14.87
N LEU A 364 -17.57 15.08 -15.39
CA LEU A 364 -18.70 14.69 -16.22
C LEU A 364 -18.20 14.35 -17.62
N ARG A 365 -18.75 13.30 -18.20
CA ARG A 365 -18.33 12.72 -19.49
C ARG A 365 -19.56 12.47 -20.34
N ASN A 366 -19.38 12.48 -21.66
CA ASN A 366 -20.43 12.15 -22.62
C ASN A 366 -21.65 13.06 -22.47
N ILE A 367 -21.43 14.36 -22.21
CA ILE A 367 -22.52 15.34 -22.15
C ILE A 367 -22.76 15.90 -23.56
N PRO A 368 -23.94 15.72 -24.18
CA PRO A 368 -24.24 16.37 -25.44
C PRO A 368 -24.18 17.90 -25.30
N LYS A 369 -23.53 18.60 -26.24
CA LYS A 369 -23.32 20.05 -26.18
C LYS A 369 -24.60 20.85 -25.95
N LYS A 370 -25.74 20.39 -26.48
CA LYS A 370 -27.05 21.04 -26.32
C LYS A 370 -27.53 21.15 -24.86
N TYR A 371 -27.01 20.33 -23.94
CA TYR A 371 -27.37 20.37 -22.52
C TYR A 371 -26.43 21.22 -21.66
N LEU A 372 -25.49 21.96 -22.26
CA LEU A 372 -24.56 22.79 -21.50
C LEU A 372 -25.27 23.84 -20.63
N GLY A 373 -26.39 24.42 -21.11
CA GLY A 373 -27.19 25.35 -20.31
C GLY A 373 -27.81 24.67 -19.09
N ASN A 374 -28.43 23.49 -19.26
CA ASN A 374 -28.97 22.71 -18.14
C ASN A 374 -27.89 22.39 -17.09
N ILE A 375 -26.73 21.88 -17.52
CA ILE A 375 -25.64 21.54 -16.60
C ILE A 375 -25.16 22.80 -15.86
N TYR A 376 -24.98 23.90 -16.58
CA TYR A 376 -24.53 25.16 -15.98
C TYR A 376 -25.51 25.68 -14.93
N ASN A 377 -26.80 25.79 -15.27
CA ASN A 377 -27.84 26.27 -14.35
C ASN A 377 -27.89 25.39 -13.09
N PHE A 378 -27.92 24.06 -13.27
CA PHE A 378 -27.90 23.13 -12.14
C PHE A 378 -26.66 23.29 -11.26
N LEU A 379 -25.46 23.36 -11.85
CA LEU A 379 -24.23 23.49 -11.06
C LEU A 379 -24.19 24.83 -10.32
N LYS A 380 -24.67 25.90 -10.93
CA LYS A 380 -24.73 27.26 -10.35
C LYS A 380 -25.57 27.28 -9.07
N ASP A 381 -26.67 26.55 -9.05
CA ASP A 381 -27.59 26.49 -7.90
C ASP A 381 -27.06 25.66 -6.74
N ILE A 382 -26.26 24.63 -7.04
CA ILE A 382 -25.88 23.60 -6.06
C ILE A 382 -24.45 23.77 -5.55
N PHE A 383 -23.54 24.30 -6.37
CA PHE A 383 -22.12 24.40 -6.07
C PHE A 383 -21.66 25.87 -6.02
N HIS A 384 -20.82 26.17 -5.03
CA HIS A 384 -20.20 27.48 -4.94
C HIS A 384 -18.94 27.56 -5.81
N GLY A 385 -18.75 28.71 -6.46
CA GLY A 385 -17.51 28.97 -7.20
C GLY A 385 -17.30 28.06 -8.40
N ILE A 386 -18.38 27.60 -9.06
CA ILE A 386 -18.29 26.78 -10.27
C ILE A 386 -17.54 27.46 -11.41
N SER A 387 -17.47 28.78 -11.38
CA SER A 387 -16.70 29.59 -12.32
C SER A 387 -15.39 30.08 -11.72
N ARG A 388 -14.82 29.52 -10.64
CA ARG A 388 -13.49 29.95 -10.15
C ARG A 388 -12.39 29.59 -11.15
N PRO A 389 -11.21 30.24 -11.12
CA PRO A 389 -10.05 29.80 -11.91
C PRO A 389 -9.71 28.32 -11.67
N THR A 390 -9.27 27.61 -12.70
CA THR A 390 -9.11 26.14 -12.64
C THR A 390 -8.04 25.65 -11.65
N ILE A 391 -7.11 26.52 -11.26
CA ILE A 391 -6.09 26.23 -10.24
C ILE A 391 -6.70 25.79 -8.90
N TYR A 392 -7.89 26.27 -8.52
CA TYR A 392 -8.56 25.87 -7.28
C TYR A 392 -8.87 24.37 -7.26
N GLY A 393 -9.27 23.80 -8.40
CA GLY A 393 -9.47 22.35 -8.56
C GLY A 393 -8.17 21.55 -8.68
N LYS A 394 -7.01 22.21 -8.71
CA LYS A 394 -5.67 21.60 -8.74
C LYS A 394 -4.87 21.84 -7.46
N ILE A 395 -5.46 22.51 -6.46
CA ILE A 395 -4.97 22.54 -5.09
C ILE A 395 -5.57 21.34 -4.35
N LEU A 396 -4.71 20.41 -3.98
CA LEU A 396 -5.10 19.14 -3.38
C LEU A 396 -4.53 19.01 -1.97
N SER A 397 -5.30 18.41 -1.07
CA SER A 397 -4.83 18.15 0.29
C SER A 397 -5.19 16.75 0.78
N CYS A 398 -4.26 16.13 1.51
CA CYS A 398 -4.58 14.92 2.25
C CYS A 398 -5.42 15.23 3.50
N ALA A 399 -5.89 14.19 4.19
CA ALA A 399 -6.66 14.35 5.42
C ALA A 399 -5.97 15.18 6.53
N GLY A 400 -4.64 15.10 6.60
CA GLY A 400 -3.84 15.85 7.57
C GLY A 400 -4.16 15.48 9.02
N ALA A 401 -3.62 16.26 9.95
CA ALA A 401 -3.84 16.09 11.39
C ALA A 401 -5.31 16.25 11.81
N ALA A 402 -6.18 16.80 10.96
CA ALA A 402 -7.60 17.00 11.28
C ALA A 402 -8.36 15.68 11.58
N THR A 403 -7.99 14.59 10.90
CA THR A 403 -8.62 13.26 11.13
C THR A 403 -7.63 12.10 11.11
N CYS A 404 -6.46 12.27 10.49
CA CYS A 404 -5.49 11.19 10.32
C CYS A 404 -4.63 11.01 11.57
N GLN A 405 -4.59 9.80 12.10
CA GLN A 405 -3.72 9.40 13.22
C GLN A 405 -2.22 9.67 12.94
N LEU A 406 -1.79 9.58 11.68
CA LEU A 406 -0.39 9.82 11.27
C LEU A 406 -0.06 11.29 10.94
N GLY A 407 -1.09 12.14 10.81
CA GLY A 407 -0.90 13.53 10.41
C GLY A 407 0.05 14.26 11.35
N ILE A 408 0.89 15.13 10.81
CA ILE A 408 1.75 16.03 11.58
C ILE A 408 1.12 17.42 11.57
N CYS A 409 0.81 17.95 10.37
CA CYS A 409 0.22 19.27 10.20
C CYS A 409 -1.23 19.21 9.70
N LEU A 410 -2.00 20.28 9.94
CA LEU A 410 -3.35 20.54 9.46
C LEU A 410 -3.35 20.95 7.98
N SER A 411 -3.10 19.97 7.10
CA SER A 411 -2.92 20.23 5.66
C SER A 411 -4.15 20.76 4.94
N ARG A 412 -5.37 20.47 5.42
CA ARG A 412 -6.61 20.99 4.80
C ARG A 412 -6.78 22.47 5.11
N GLN A 413 -6.56 22.85 6.36
CA GLN A 413 -6.59 24.24 6.83
C GLN A 413 -5.52 25.07 6.13
N ALA A 414 -4.29 24.55 6.00
CA ALA A 414 -3.25 25.20 5.21
C ALA A 414 -3.65 25.41 3.74
N ALA A 415 -4.29 24.41 3.10
CA ALA A 415 -4.78 24.54 1.74
C ALA A 415 -5.90 25.60 1.60
N LYS A 416 -6.83 25.66 2.57
CA LYS A 416 -7.86 26.70 2.63
C LYS A 416 -7.26 28.10 2.78
N ALA A 417 -6.23 28.25 3.61
CA ALA A 417 -5.52 29.51 3.76
C ALA A 417 -4.84 29.95 2.45
N VAL A 418 -4.22 29.02 1.71
CA VAL A 418 -3.68 29.29 0.36
C VAL A 418 -4.80 29.72 -0.59
N MET A 419 -5.91 28.96 -0.66
CA MET A 419 -7.04 29.30 -1.53
C MET A 419 -7.62 30.69 -1.22
N LYS A 420 -7.72 31.06 0.05
CA LYS A 420 -8.19 32.38 0.48
C LYS A 420 -7.25 33.50 0.01
N ASP A 421 -5.95 33.39 0.31
CA ASP A 421 -4.96 34.41 -0.05
C ASP A 421 -4.86 34.58 -1.58
N LEU A 422 -5.00 33.50 -2.35
CA LEU A 422 -5.09 33.58 -3.82
C LEU A 422 -6.33 34.33 -4.30
N GLY A 423 -7.47 34.14 -3.65
CA GLY A 423 -8.71 34.85 -3.99
C GLY A 423 -8.64 36.35 -3.75
N GLU A 424 -7.79 36.77 -2.80
CA GLU A 424 -7.58 38.17 -2.40
C GLU A 424 -6.34 38.80 -3.09
N SER A 425 -5.59 38.03 -3.89
CA SER A 425 -4.28 38.42 -4.41
C SER A 425 -4.28 39.43 -5.57
N GLY A 426 -5.40 39.55 -6.31
CA GLY A 426 -5.46 40.33 -7.55
C GLY A 426 -4.71 39.72 -8.75
N LEU A 427 -4.14 38.52 -8.61
CA LEU A 427 -3.44 37.83 -9.71
C LEU A 427 -4.41 37.30 -10.77
N ASN A 428 -4.00 37.30 -12.05
CA ASN A 428 -4.74 36.62 -13.11
C ASN A 428 -4.53 35.10 -13.04
N LEU A 429 -5.32 34.42 -12.21
CA LEU A 429 -5.17 32.99 -11.93
C LEU A 429 -5.55 32.07 -13.10
N ASP A 430 -6.18 32.57 -14.17
CA ASP A 430 -6.45 31.76 -15.37
C ASP A 430 -5.16 31.31 -16.07
N ASP A 431 -4.14 32.17 -16.05
CA ASP A 431 -2.82 31.88 -16.62
C ASP A 431 -2.02 30.87 -15.77
N ALA A 432 -2.51 30.56 -14.57
CA ALA A 432 -1.96 29.56 -13.66
C ALA A 432 -2.79 28.25 -13.63
N GLY A 433 -3.76 28.12 -14.54
CA GLY A 433 -4.73 27.02 -14.55
C GLY A 433 -4.12 25.62 -14.68
N ASP A 434 -2.87 25.49 -15.14
CA ASP A 434 -2.18 24.21 -15.30
C ASP A 434 -1.31 23.73 -14.13
N ILE A 435 -1.14 24.56 -13.11
CA ILE A 435 -0.27 24.27 -11.97
C ILE A 435 -0.97 23.33 -10.98
N LYS A 436 -0.29 22.25 -10.59
CA LYS A 436 -0.70 21.36 -9.50
C LYS A 436 0.00 21.74 -8.20
N ILE A 437 -0.80 22.02 -7.17
CA ILE A 437 -0.33 22.35 -5.82
C ILE A 437 -0.82 21.29 -4.85
N ASN A 438 0.09 20.47 -4.32
CA ASN A 438 -0.27 19.29 -3.55
C ASN A 438 0.27 19.35 -2.12
N ILE A 439 -0.63 19.34 -1.13
CA ILE A 439 -0.28 19.52 0.28
C ILE A 439 -0.54 18.22 1.06
N SER A 440 0.50 17.68 1.67
CA SER A 440 0.42 16.52 2.56
C SER A 440 0.77 16.92 3.98
N GLY A 441 -0.04 16.54 4.97
CA GLY A 441 0.24 16.81 6.38
C GLY A 441 1.35 15.94 7.00
N CYS A 442 1.96 15.02 6.25
CA CYS A 442 3.12 14.23 6.67
C CYS A 442 3.88 13.64 5.45
N PRO A 443 5.08 13.04 5.64
CA PRO A 443 5.89 12.47 4.55
C PRO A 443 5.29 11.26 3.81
N ASN A 444 4.14 10.73 4.22
CA ASN A 444 3.55 9.54 3.59
C ASN A 444 2.99 9.78 2.18
N CYS A 445 2.96 11.04 1.71
CA CYS A 445 2.59 11.41 0.34
C CYS A 445 1.17 10.96 -0.08
N CYS A 446 0.23 10.91 0.87
CA CYS A 446 -1.18 10.62 0.57
C CYS A 446 -1.82 11.70 -0.31
N GLY A 447 -1.36 12.95 -0.16
CA GLY A 447 -1.72 14.07 -1.02
C GLY A 447 -0.76 14.26 -2.19
N GLN A 448 0.02 13.24 -2.59
CA GLN A 448 0.77 13.22 -3.85
C GLN A 448 1.73 14.41 -4.08
N HIS A 449 2.33 14.98 -3.02
CA HIS A 449 3.21 16.15 -3.12
C HIS A 449 4.46 15.94 -4.00
N LEU A 450 4.92 14.69 -4.18
CA LEU A 450 6.05 14.38 -5.06
C LEU A 450 5.67 14.24 -6.54
N ALA A 451 4.38 14.24 -6.86
CA ALA A 451 3.84 14.14 -8.22
C ALA A 451 3.21 15.46 -8.70
N ALA A 452 3.59 16.59 -8.09
CA ALA A 452 3.05 17.92 -8.34
C ALA A 452 4.11 18.87 -8.88
N ASP A 453 3.65 19.95 -9.51
CA ASP A 453 4.53 21.06 -9.92
C ASP A 453 5.09 21.77 -8.68
N LEU A 454 4.23 21.99 -7.66
CA LEU A 454 4.59 22.48 -6.33
C LEU A 454 3.98 21.59 -5.24
N GLY A 455 4.82 21.00 -4.40
CA GLY A 455 4.44 20.04 -3.38
C GLY A 455 4.86 20.45 -1.97
N PHE A 456 4.05 20.09 -0.97
CA PHE A 456 4.33 20.34 0.44
C PHE A 456 4.18 19.07 1.28
N SER A 457 5.14 18.83 2.19
CA SER A 457 5.08 17.74 3.18
C SER A 457 5.27 18.25 4.60
N GLY A 458 4.26 18.05 5.44
CA GLY A 458 4.24 18.48 6.83
C GLY A 458 5.36 17.83 7.66
N LYS A 459 5.95 18.63 8.54
CA LYS A 459 6.99 18.28 9.51
C LYS A 459 6.85 19.17 10.76
N ALA A 460 7.54 18.78 11.82
CA ALA A 460 7.70 19.61 13.01
C ALA A 460 9.12 20.18 13.04
N LEU A 461 9.23 21.47 13.36
CA LEU A 461 10.50 22.15 13.62
C LEU A 461 10.47 22.75 15.03
N ARG A 462 11.62 23.23 15.52
CA ARG A 462 11.75 23.87 16.84
C ARG A 462 12.41 25.23 16.73
N LYS A 463 11.93 26.18 17.52
CA LYS A 463 12.60 27.45 17.82
C LYS A 463 12.47 27.71 19.32
N GLU A 464 13.57 28.09 19.97
CA GLU A 464 13.59 28.40 21.41
C GLU A 464 12.92 27.31 22.29
N GLY A 465 13.20 26.05 21.96
CA GLY A 465 12.65 24.88 22.68
C GLY A 465 11.18 24.54 22.35
N ARG A 466 10.43 25.40 21.66
CA ARG A 466 9.02 25.21 21.30
C ARG A 466 8.88 24.63 19.89
N LEU A 467 7.92 23.71 19.72
CA LEU A 467 7.59 23.12 18.43
C LEU A 467 6.71 24.08 17.61
N TYR A 468 6.88 24.06 16.29
CA TYR A 468 5.97 24.72 15.35
C TYR A 468 5.73 23.87 14.09
N ALA A 469 4.58 24.08 13.45
CA ALA A 469 4.18 23.39 12.23
C ALA A 469 4.97 23.96 11.04
N ALA A 470 5.58 23.07 10.26
CA ALA A 470 6.35 23.44 9.08
C ALA A 470 6.09 22.47 7.92
N TYR A 471 6.53 22.83 6.73
CA TYR A 471 6.43 22.00 5.54
C TYR A 471 7.76 22.00 4.78
N ASN A 472 8.24 20.81 4.42
CA ASN A 472 9.19 20.68 3.32
C ASN A 472 8.49 21.08 2.01
N VAL A 473 9.20 21.78 1.13
CA VAL A 473 8.74 22.24 -0.18
C VAL A 473 9.42 21.40 -1.26
N PHE A 474 8.66 20.97 -2.25
CA PHE A 474 9.11 20.18 -3.39
C PHE A 474 8.66 20.82 -4.70
N ALA A 475 9.45 20.67 -5.76
CA ALA A 475 9.09 21.22 -7.07
C ALA A 475 9.54 20.38 -8.25
N GLY A 476 8.82 20.50 -9.37
CA GLY A 476 9.29 20.03 -10.68
C GLY A 476 9.08 18.53 -10.95
N ALA A 477 7.96 17.95 -10.49
CA ALA A 477 7.60 16.60 -10.92
C ALA A 477 7.26 16.56 -12.42
N VAL A 478 7.61 15.45 -13.06
CA VAL A 478 7.20 15.11 -14.42
C VAL A 478 6.62 13.70 -14.36
N ILE A 479 5.39 13.50 -14.82
CA ILE A 479 4.78 12.18 -14.96
C ILE A 479 4.52 11.97 -16.45
N TYR A 480 5.26 11.03 -17.05
CA TYR A 480 5.24 10.75 -18.48
C TYR A 480 5.96 9.42 -18.77
N ASP A 481 5.47 8.64 -19.73
CA ASP A 481 6.07 7.37 -20.19
C ASP A 481 7.56 7.55 -20.55
N GLY A 482 8.45 6.86 -19.82
CA GLY A 482 9.91 6.92 -20.03
C GLY A 482 10.61 8.19 -19.52
N ARG A 483 9.89 9.20 -19.02
CA ARG A 483 10.49 10.47 -18.52
C ARG A 483 10.05 10.86 -17.11
N THR A 484 9.40 9.95 -16.40
CA THR A 484 8.86 10.24 -15.08
C THR A 484 9.97 10.56 -14.07
N LYS A 485 9.82 11.69 -13.37
CA LYS A 485 10.69 12.19 -12.31
C LYS A 485 9.83 12.78 -11.19
N PHE A 486 10.12 12.44 -9.94
CA PHE A 486 9.47 13.11 -8.81
C PHE A 486 9.99 14.53 -8.59
N ALA A 487 9.16 15.35 -7.96
CA ALA A 487 9.56 16.67 -7.50
C ALA A 487 10.77 16.58 -6.54
N GLU A 488 11.71 17.51 -6.68
CA GLU A 488 12.89 17.59 -5.82
C GLU A 488 12.63 18.47 -4.60
N HIS A 489 13.29 18.16 -3.48
CA HIS A 489 13.23 19.00 -2.28
C HIS A 489 13.96 20.33 -2.52
N VAL A 490 13.26 21.45 -2.36
CA VAL A 490 13.80 22.80 -2.61
C VAL A 490 13.99 23.65 -1.35
N GLY A 491 13.42 23.24 -0.23
CA GLY A 491 13.57 23.97 1.03
C GLY A 491 12.45 23.65 2.00
N GLU A 492 12.29 24.49 3.01
CA GLU A 492 11.25 24.35 4.03
C GLU A 492 10.73 25.73 4.45
N ILE A 493 9.47 25.76 4.87
CA ILE A 493 8.80 26.97 5.35
C ILE A 493 7.93 26.64 6.56
N ALA A 494 7.69 27.64 7.42
CA ALA A 494 6.67 27.53 8.46
C ALA A 494 5.27 27.41 7.83
N ALA A 495 4.35 26.72 8.50
CA ALA A 495 2.98 26.54 8.01
C ALA A 495 2.30 27.89 7.71
N LYS A 496 2.48 28.87 8.60
CA LYS A 496 1.90 30.23 8.47
C LYS A 496 2.44 31.02 7.28
N HIS A 497 3.61 30.67 6.75
CA HIS A 497 4.19 31.30 5.56
C HIS A 497 3.62 30.76 4.23
N MET A 498 2.95 29.59 4.24
CA MET A 498 2.55 28.91 3.02
C MET A 498 1.66 29.75 2.07
N PRO A 499 0.63 30.49 2.54
CA PRO A 499 -0.20 31.28 1.63
C PRO A 499 0.60 32.36 0.89
N ALA A 500 1.35 33.18 1.63
CA ALA A 500 2.18 34.24 1.06
C ALA A 500 3.27 33.66 0.13
N PHE A 501 3.92 32.55 0.54
CA PHE A 501 4.88 31.84 -0.30
C PHE A 501 4.28 31.40 -1.65
N VAL A 502 3.08 30.81 -1.64
CA VAL A 502 2.42 30.37 -2.88
C VAL A 502 2.05 31.57 -3.75
N LYS A 503 1.49 32.63 -3.16
CA LYS A 503 1.15 33.87 -3.87
C LYS A 503 2.38 34.49 -4.55
N ASP A 504 3.50 34.61 -3.83
CA ASP A 504 4.73 35.18 -4.37
C ASP A 504 5.30 34.33 -5.50
N PHE A 505 5.30 32.99 -5.34
CA PHE A 505 5.71 32.09 -6.40
C PHE A 505 4.86 32.26 -7.66
N LEU A 506 3.53 32.31 -7.52
CA LEU A 506 2.63 32.51 -8.65
C LEU A 506 2.84 33.87 -9.29
N ASN A 507 3.02 34.94 -8.51
CA ASN A 507 3.32 36.26 -9.04
C ASN A 507 4.60 36.25 -9.91
N ILE A 508 5.67 35.63 -9.43
CA ILE A 508 6.94 35.48 -10.18
C ILE A 508 6.71 34.68 -11.47
N TYR A 509 6.00 33.55 -11.41
CA TYR A 509 5.75 32.72 -12.58
C TYR A 509 4.87 33.44 -13.61
N LEU A 510 3.77 34.07 -13.17
CA LEU A 510 2.82 34.75 -14.04
C LEU A 510 3.47 35.91 -14.81
N PHE A 511 4.40 36.64 -14.17
CA PHE A 511 5.18 37.68 -14.85
C PHE A 511 6.04 37.13 -16.00
N LYS A 512 6.43 35.85 -15.93
CA LYS A 512 7.32 35.20 -16.90
C LYS A 512 6.61 34.19 -17.81
N THR A 513 5.31 33.92 -17.60
CA THR A 513 4.61 32.78 -18.21
C THR A 513 4.71 32.76 -19.74
N LYS A 514 4.66 33.94 -20.39
CA LYS A 514 4.77 34.08 -21.85
C LYS A 514 6.13 33.65 -22.45
N GLN A 515 7.16 33.48 -21.61
CA GLN A 515 8.50 33.07 -22.03
C GLN A 515 8.66 31.53 -22.07
N TYR A 516 7.67 30.79 -21.58
CA TYR A 516 7.72 29.34 -21.41
C TYR A 516 6.49 28.68 -22.01
N LYS A 517 6.63 27.46 -22.53
CA LYS A 517 5.51 26.69 -23.07
C LYS A 517 4.53 26.28 -21.98
N ASN A 518 5.02 25.97 -20.79
CA ASN A 518 4.24 25.53 -19.63
C ASN A 518 5.06 25.65 -18.33
N ILE A 519 4.40 25.39 -17.20
CA ILE A 519 5.04 25.41 -15.88
C ILE A 519 6.20 24.41 -15.76
N GLN A 520 6.12 23.25 -16.40
CA GLN A 520 7.18 22.24 -16.32
C GLN A 520 8.47 22.74 -16.96
N GLU A 521 8.38 23.42 -18.10
CA GLU A 521 9.54 24.04 -18.75
C GLU A 521 10.14 25.15 -17.89
N TYR A 522 9.30 26.02 -17.30
CA TYR A 522 9.75 27.05 -16.38
C TYR A 522 10.50 26.45 -15.19
N LEU A 523 9.92 25.47 -14.51
CA LEU A 523 10.51 24.81 -13.34
C LEU A 523 11.85 24.13 -13.67
N LEU A 524 11.94 23.49 -14.84
CA LEU A 524 13.16 22.84 -15.32
C LEU A 524 14.30 23.84 -15.58
N ARG A 525 13.99 24.99 -16.20
CA ARG A 525 15.01 25.96 -16.62
C ARG A 525 15.47 26.87 -15.47
N GLU A 526 14.54 27.47 -14.72
CA GLU A 526 14.88 28.42 -13.66
C GLU A 526 13.95 28.38 -12.42
N GLY A 527 12.69 27.99 -12.57
CA GLY A 527 11.68 28.11 -11.50
C GLY A 527 12.02 27.36 -10.22
N THR A 528 12.70 26.21 -10.33
CA THR A 528 13.19 25.46 -9.16
C THR A 528 14.25 26.23 -8.37
N LYS A 529 15.12 27.01 -9.05
CA LYS A 529 16.12 27.87 -8.40
C LYS A 529 15.46 29.06 -7.72
N GLU A 530 14.44 29.65 -8.35
CA GLU A 530 13.65 30.73 -7.75
C GLU A 530 12.90 30.25 -6.50
N LEU A 531 12.32 29.05 -6.53
CA LEU A 531 11.69 28.45 -5.34
C LEU A 531 12.68 28.22 -4.20
N LYS A 532 13.94 27.84 -4.48
CA LYS A 532 15.00 27.71 -3.46
C LYS A 532 15.28 29.07 -2.80
N LYS A 533 15.39 30.15 -3.58
CA LYS A 533 15.55 31.51 -3.07
C LYS A 533 14.35 31.95 -2.23
N LEU A 534 13.14 31.65 -2.70
CA LEU A 534 11.91 31.98 -1.98
C LEU A 534 11.82 31.22 -0.65
N CYS A 535 12.23 29.95 -0.60
CA CYS A 535 12.31 29.20 0.66
C CYS A 535 13.29 29.85 1.65
N LEU A 536 14.42 30.39 1.18
CA LEU A 536 15.36 31.11 2.03
C LEU A 536 14.75 32.41 2.58
N HIS A 537 13.97 33.13 1.77
CA HIS A 537 13.24 34.33 2.20
C HIS A 537 12.25 34.00 3.34
N TYR A 538 11.55 32.86 3.25
CA TYR A 538 10.54 32.43 4.23
C TYR A 538 11.05 31.50 5.34
N LYS A 539 12.38 31.36 5.51
CA LYS A 539 12.99 30.38 6.43
C LYS A 539 12.81 30.71 7.91
N GLY A 540 12.91 31.99 8.27
CA GLY A 540 12.86 32.45 9.66
C GLY A 540 11.44 32.57 10.19
N ILE A 541 11.23 32.36 11.48
CA ILE A 541 9.99 32.74 12.19
C ILE A 541 10.35 33.65 13.36
N PRO A 542 9.45 34.53 13.84
CA PRO A 542 9.65 35.32 15.05
C PRO A 542 9.77 34.46 16.32
N GLY A 543 10.33 35.04 17.39
CA GLY A 543 10.34 34.43 18.73
C GLY A 543 8.90 34.27 19.28
N PHE A 544 8.70 33.41 20.29
CA PHE A 544 7.35 33.15 20.81
C PHE A 544 6.68 34.41 21.38
N GLU A 545 7.44 35.26 22.06
CA GLU A 545 6.95 36.52 22.64
C GLU A 545 6.69 37.60 21.58
N GLU A 546 7.38 37.53 20.42
CA GLU A 546 7.21 38.47 19.31
C GLU A 546 5.92 38.16 18.52
N ASP A 547 5.72 36.89 18.16
CA ASP A 547 4.48 36.43 17.54
C ASP A 547 4.25 34.93 17.80
N LYS A 548 3.38 34.67 18.78
CA LYS A 548 2.99 33.32 19.17
C LYS A 548 2.25 32.56 18.07
N ASN A 549 1.66 33.22 17.07
CA ASN A 549 0.80 32.57 16.07
C ASN A 549 1.56 31.54 15.22
N PHE A 550 2.87 31.69 15.06
CA PHE A 550 3.72 30.72 14.36
C PHE A 550 3.79 29.36 15.06
N TYR A 551 3.50 29.32 16.36
CA TYR A 551 3.53 28.12 17.18
C TYR A 551 2.16 27.45 17.28
N PHE A 552 1.16 27.96 16.57
CA PHE A 552 -0.12 27.31 16.29
C PHE A 552 -0.15 26.91 14.82
N ASP A 553 -0.75 25.76 14.52
CA ASP A 553 -1.03 25.40 13.12
C ASP A 553 -2.22 26.23 12.58
N TRP A 554 -2.59 26.05 11.32
CA TRP A 554 -3.76 26.72 10.73
C TRP A 554 -5.05 26.28 11.41
N ASP A 555 -5.84 27.24 11.88
CA ASP A 555 -7.11 27.06 12.61
C ASP A 555 -7.01 26.14 13.85
N ALA A 556 -5.84 26.07 14.49
CA ALA A 556 -5.65 25.35 15.74
C ALA A 556 -5.83 26.26 16.96
N ASP A 557 -6.58 25.79 17.95
CA ASP A 557 -6.83 26.53 19.21
C ASP A 557 -5.77 26.26 20.30
N SER A 558 -4.83 25.35 20.03
CA SER A 558 -3.78 24.94 20.96
C SER A 558 -2.40 25.02 20.32
N LEU A 559 -1.37 25.16 21.16
CA LEU A 559 0.02 25.10 20.72
C LEU A 559 0.31 23.82 19.95
N PHE A 560 1.11 23.95 18.89
CA PHE A 560 1.46 22.85 18.02
C PHE A 560 2.19 21.75 18.81
N SER A 561 1.67 20.54 18.73
CA SER A 561 2.17 19.38 19.46
C SER A 561 2.06 18.12 18.62
N LEU A 562 2.94 17.16 18.91
CA LEU A 562 2.90 15.82 18.32
C LEU A 562 2.22 14.80 19.24
N ALA A 563 1.69 15.21 20.40
CA ALA A 563 1.10 14.31 21.40
C ALA A 563 -0.09 13.49 20.86
N GLU A 564 -0.90 14.06 19.96
CA GLU A 564 -2.05 13.37 19.35
C GLU A 564 -1.67 12.42 18.21
N ARG A 565 -0.40 12.43 17.77
CA ARG A 565 0.04 11.58 16.66
C ARG A 565 0.11 10.12 17.15
N ARG A 566 -0.68 9.25 16.52
CA ARG A 566 -0.76 7.82 16.84
C ARG A 566 -0.15 6.96 15.72
N ALA A 567 0.06 5.68 15.99
CA ALA A 567 0.52 4.71 15.01
C ALA A 567 -0.57 4.44 13.96
N GLY A 568 -0.25 4.64 12.68
CA GLY A 568 -1.24 4.48 11.61
C GLY A 568 -1.64 3.04 11.35
N GLU A 569 -2.92 2.83 11.08
CA GLU A 569 -3.50 1.50 10.87
C GLU A 569 -3.31 0.93 9.46
N CYS A 570 -2.75 1.71 8.53
CA CYS A 570 -2.73 1.31 7.12
C CYS A 570 -1.92 0.07 6.80
N SER A 571 -1.09 -0.42 7.72
CA SER A 571 -0.37 -1.70 7.65
C SER A 571 -1.06 -2.81 8.41
N ALA A 572 -2.17 -2.52 9.10
CA ALA A 572 -2.86 -3.50 9.89
C ALA A 572 -3.36 -4.65 9.01
N GLY A 573 -3.17 -5.86 9.49
CA GLY A 573 -3.64 -7.09 8.88
C GLY A 573 -3.41 -8.27 9.82
N PHE A 574 -3.54 -9.47 9.29
CA PHE A 574 -3.44 -10.70 10.08
C PHE A 574 -2.11 -10.85 10.83
N PHE A 575 -1.01 -10.33 10.30
CA PHE A 575 0.29 -10.43 10.98
C PHE A 575 0.38 -9.63 12.28
N ASP A 576 -0.47 -8.62 12.49
CA ASP A 576 -0.51 -7.92 13.79
C ASP A 576 -1.07 -8.82 14.90
N LEU A 577 -1.82 -9.89 14.54
CA LEU A 577 -2.31 -10.89 15.48
C LEU A 577 -1.18 -11.77 16.04
N ILE A 578 -0.06 -11.93 15.31
CA ILE A 578 1.10 -12.68 15.82
C ILE A 578 1.61 -12.07 17.12
N GLN A 579 1.67 -10.74 17.20
CA GLN A 579 2.12 -10.06 18.42
C GLN A 579 1.11 -10.22 19.57
N VAL A 580 -0.19 -10.28 19.26
CA VAL A 580 -1.24 -10.55 20.25
C VAL A 580 -1.05 -11.95 20.82
N ASP A 581 -0.84 -12.95 19.96
CA ASP A 581 -0.62 -14.34 20.35
C ASP A 581 0.67 -14.49 21.14
N LEU A 582 1.78 -13.86 20.72
CA LEU A 582 3.04 -13.83 21.47
C LEU A 582 2.86 -13.26 22.88
N ASN A 583 2.16 -12.13 23.00
CA ASN A 583 1.91 -11.52 24.31
C ASN A 583 1.05 -12.43 25.19
N HIS A 584 0.03 -13.10 24.62
CA HIS A 584 -0.77 -14.10 25.34
C HIS A 584 0.09 -15.29 25.78
N ILE A 585 0.95 -15.82 24.91
CA ILE A 585 1.88 -16.91 25.23
C ILE A 585 2.80 -16.51 26.39
N HIS A 586 3.39 -15.31 26.33
CA HIS A 586 4.30 -14.80 27.36
C HIS A 586 3.60 -14.59 28.70
N GLU A 587 2.43 -13.96 28.71
CA GLU A 587 1.66 -13.73 29.93
C GLU A 587 1.15 -15.05 30.53
N THR A 588 0.66 -15.97 29.68
CA THR A 588 0.20 -17.31 30.10
C THR A 588 1.34 -18.09 30.76
N ARG A 589 2.55 -18.09 30.17
CA ARG A 589 3.72 -18.72 30.79
C ARG A 589 4.10 -18.07 32.12
N LYS A 590 3.99 -16.75 32.23
CA LYS A 590 4.28 -16.01 33.46
C LYS A 590 3.29 -16.37 34.57
N ILE A 591 2.00 -16.47 34.26
CA ILE A 591 0.97 -16.91 35.22
C ILE A 591 1.19 -18.37 35.62
N LEU A 592 1.43 -19.27 34.66
CA LEU A 592 1.72 -20.68 34.94
C LEU A 592 2.97 -20.89 35.80
N ALA A 593 3.96 -19.99 35.69
CA ALA A 593 5.16 -20.00 36.54
C ALA A 593 4.93 -19.45 37.96
N ALA A 594 3.81 -18.77 38.21
CA ALA A 594 3.47 -18.27 39.55
C ALA A 594 2.83 -19.38 40.40
N GLU A 595 3.34 -19.58 41.61
CA GLU A 595 2.96 -20.70 42.52
C GLU A 595 1.50 -20.65 43.04
N GLN A 596 0.71 -19.63 42.69
CA GLN A 596 -0.62 -19.38 43.26
C GLN A 596 -1.80 -19.70 42.30
N THR A 597 -1.56 -20.36 41.17
CA THR A 597 -2.60 -20.64 40.17
C THR A 597 -3.39 -21.91 40.52
N GLY A 598 -4.72 -21.81 40.64
CA GLY A 598 -5.58 -22.96 40.95
C GLY A 598 -5.63 -24.00 39.82
N GLU A 599 -5.85 -25.28 40.15
CA GLU A 599 -5.78 -26.39 39.18
C GLU A 599 -6.73 -26.22 37.97
N THR A 600 -7.95 -25.72 38.20
CA THR A 600 -8.94 -25.47 37.14
C THR A 600 -8.50 -24.37 36.19
N GLU A 601 -7.87 -23.33 36.71
CA GLU A 601 -7.31 -22.23 35.93
C GLU A 601 -6.09 -22.69 35.13
N LYS A 602 -5.21 -23.48 35.77
CA LYS A 602 -4.03 -24.07 35.15
C LYS A 602 -4.36 -24.94 33.95
N LYS A 603 -5.41 -25.77 34.04
CA LYS A 603 -5.95 -26.57 32.92
C LYS A 603 -6.31 -25.71 31.70
N LYS A 604 -6.98 -24.59 31.93
CA LYS A 604 -7.37 -23.65 30.87
C LYS A 604 -6.16 -22.96 30.27
N LEU A 605 -5.23 -22.46 31.10
CA LEU A 605 -4.01 -21.80 30.66
C LEU A 605 -3.10 -22.72 29.81
N LEU A 606 -3.01 -24.01 30.14
CA LEU A 606 -2.24 -24.97 29.34
C LEU A 606 -2.88 -25.20 27.96
N TYR A 607 -4.20 -25.28 27.89
CA TYR A 607 -4.91 -25.33 26.61
C TYR A 607 -4.69 -24.06 25.79
N ASP A 608 -4.85 -22.90 26.42
CA ASP A 608 -4.64 -21.59 25.79
C ASP A 608 -3.21 -21.47 25.25
N LEU A 609 -2.21 -21.94 26.01
CA LEU A 609 -0.81 -21.93 25.58
C LEU A 609 -0.58 -22.74 24.30
N ILE A 610 -1.21 -23.92 24.16
CA ILE A 610 -1.16 -24.71 22.91
C ILE A 610 -1.88 -23.95 21.79
N PHE A 611 -3.11 -23.52 22.05
CA PHE A 611 -3.95 -22.85 21.07
C PHE A 611 -3.29 -21.61 20.46
N TYR A 612 -2.80 -20.69 21.30
CA TYR A 612 -2.14 -19.47 20.83
C TYR A 612 -0.81 -19.77 20.15
N SER A 613 -0.04 -20.77 20.62
CA SER A 613 1.19 -21.20 19.93
C SER A 613 0.91 -21.72 18.51
N CYS A 614 -0.13 -22.56 18.36
CA CYS A 614 -0.53 -23.07 17.05
C CYS A 614 -1.03 -21.96 16.12
N ARG A 615 -1.96 -21.13 16.63
CA ARG A 615 -2.57 -20.02 15.87
C ARG A 615 -1.52 -19.03 15.38
N MET A 616 -0.56 -18.66 16.23
CA MET A 616 0.52 -17.74 15.92
C MET A 616 1.29 -18.16 14.65
N LEU A 617 1.72 -19.43 14.57
CA LEU A 617 2.47 -19.92 13.41
C LEU A 617 1.60 -20.12 12.18
N LEU A 618 0.33 -20.49 12.33
CA LEU A 618 -0.57 -20.60 11.18
C LEU A 618 -0.76 -19.28 10.43
N ILE A 619 -0.73 -18.15 11.16
CA ILE A 619 -0.78 -16.82 10.55
C ILE A 619 0.39 -16.59 9.58
N THR A 620 1.58 -17.12 9.87
CA THR A 620 2.76 -16.97 8.98
C THR A 620 2.58 -17.69 7.64
N ARG A 621 1.69 -18.70 7.60
CA ARG A 621 1.29 -19.42 6.38
C ARG A 621 0.09 -18.78 5.67
N GLY A 622 -0.47 -17.71 6.23
CA GLY A 622 -1.69 -17.09 5.73
C GLY A 622 -2.92 -17.98 5.87
N ILE A 623 -2.91 -18.91 6.83
CA ILE A 623 -4.02 -19.82 7.11
C ILE A 623 -4.90 -19.17 8.19
N GLU A 624 -6.21 -19.14 7.94
CA GLU A 624 -7.21 -18.62 8.87
C GLU A 624 -8.20 -19.74 9.21
N PRO A 625 -7.97 -20.49 10.31
CA PRO A 625 -8.87 -21.54 10.76
C PRO A 625 -10.25 -20.98 11.15
N LYS A 626 -11.33 -21.67 10.77
CA LYS A 626 -12.71 -21.23 11.01
C LYS A 626 -13.18 -21.50 12.45
N ASN A 627 -12.54 -22.43 13.13
CA ASN A 627 -12.84 -22.85 14.50
C ASN A 627 -11.59 -23.39 15.19
N GLU A 628 -11.68 -23.67 16.50
CA GLU A 628 -10.56 -24.17 17.31
C GLU A 628 -10.03 -25.52 16.82
N SER A 629 -10.90 -26.42 16.36
CA SER A 629 -10.50 -27.74 15.86
C SER A 629 -9.57 -27.63 14.64
N GLU A 630 -9.92 -26.76 13.70
CA GLU A 630 -9.13 -26.54 12.48
C GLU A 630 -7.75 -25.94 12.80
N VAL A 631 -7.58 -25.22 13.93
CA VAL A 631 -6.27 -24.72 14.37
C VAL A 631 -5.31 -25.88 14.59
N PHE A 632 -5.72 -26.90 15.35
CA PHE A 632 -4.82 -28.02 15.67
C PHE A 632 -4.55 -28.91 14.46
N GLU A 633 -5.57 -29.21 13.65
CA GLU A 633 -5.45 -30.03 12.44
C GLU A 633 -4.53 -29.38 11.40
N THR A 634 -4.74 -28.09 11.13
CA THR A 634 -3.91 -27.37 10.15
C THR A 634 -2.50 -27.14 10.69
N PHE A 635 -2.34 -26.87 11.98
CA PHE A 635 -1.01 -26.75 12.58
C PHE A 635 -0.22 -28.05 12.43
N GLN A 636 -0.83 -29.19 12.76
CA GLN A 636 -0.20 -30.49 12.59
C GLN A 636 0.23 -30.70 11.13
N LYS A 637 -0.67 -30.46 10.18
CA LYS A 637 -0.39 -30.63 8.75
C LYS A 637 0.75 -29.74 8.25
N HIS A 638 0.84 -28.50 8.72
CA HIS A 638 1.75 -27.50 8.15
C HIS A 638 3.08 -27.37 8.88
N PHE A 639 3.16 -27.79 10.14
CA PHE A 639 4.36 -27.63 10.97
C PHE A 639 4.89 -28.94 11.55
N ILE A 640 4.02 -29.88 11.93
CA ILE A 640 4.47 -31.18 12.48
C ILE A 640 4.77 -32.17 11.35
N ASP A 641 3.79 -32.43 10.49
CA ASP A 641 3.91 -33.42 9.41
C ASP A 641 4.95 -33.00 8.34
N THR A 642 5.31 -31.72 8.29
CA THR A 642 6.37 -31.14 7.42
C THR A 642 7.75 -31.09 8.09
N GLY A 643 7.85 -31.48 9.36
CA GLY A 643 9.11 -31.56 10.10
C GLY A 643 9.67 -30.23 10.61
N PHE A 644 8.86 -29.17 10.73
CA PHE A 644 9.29 -27.91 11.37
C PHE A 644 9.17 -27.93 12.89
N ILE A 645 8.24 -28.74 13.41
CA ILE A 645 8.01 -29.00 14.83
C ILE A 645 8.06 -30.52 15.04
N ALA A 646 8.61 -30.97 16.16
CA ALA A 646 8.83 -32.38 16.42
C ALA A 646 7.52 -33.21 16.37
N VAL A 647 7.59 -34.39 15.75
CA VAL A 647 6.46 -35.33 15.62
C VAL A 647 5.91 -35.77 16.99
N ALA A 648 6.75 -35.74 18.03
CA ALA A 648 6.36 -36.03 19.41
C ALA A 648 5.18 -35.16 19.92
N PHE A 649 5.00 -33.94 19.38
CA PHE A 649 3.90 -33.05 19.80
C PHE A 649 2.55 -33.35 19.13
N LYS A 650 2.49 -34.33 18.20
CA LYS A 650 1.24 -34.72 17.53
C LYS A 650 0.15 -35.15 18.51
N GLU A 651 0.55 -35.79 19.61
CA GLU A 651 -0.38 -36.21 20.65
C GLU A 651 -0.98 -35.03 21.41
N LEU A 652 -0.21 -33.95 21.64
CA LEU A 652 -0.73 -32.72 22.26
C LEU A 652 -1.81 -32.07 21.40
N MET A 653 -1.66 -32.09 20.06
CA MET A 653 -2.70 -31.59 19.14
C MET A 653 -4.00 -32.39 19.30
N THR A 654 -3.88 -33.71 19.42
CA THR A 654 -5.04 -34.60 19.61
C THR A 654 -5.71 -34.37 20.96
N LEU A 655 -4.93 -34.20 22.04
CA LEU A 655 -5.48 -33.89 23.36
C LEU A 655 -6.18 -32.53 23.40
N ALA A 656 -5.59 -31.51 22.78
CA ALA A 656 -6.18 -30.18 22.69
C ALA A 656 -7.47 -30.21 21.85
N LEU A 657 -7.48 -30.89 20.70
CA LEU A 657 -8.66 -31.06 19.86
C LEU A 657 -9.87 -31.63 20.62
N HIS A 658 -9.64 -32.61 21.50
CA HIS A 658 -10.68 -33.24 22.32
C HIS A 658 -10.91 -32.54 23.68
N LYS A 659 -10.25 -31.40 23.93
CA LYS A 659 -10.31 -30.65 25.19
C LYS A 659 -10.06 -31.53 26.42
N ASN A 660 -9.11 -32.47 26.32
CA ASN A 660 -8.74 -33.34 27.43
C ASN A 660 -7.82 -32.60 28.42
N TYR A 661 -8.41 -31.67 29.16
CA TYR A 661 -7.72 -30.76 30.07
C TYR A 661 -6.92 -31.48 31.17
N GLN A 662 -7.41 -32.62 31.66
CA GLN A 662 -6.72 -33.37 32.70
C GLN A 662 -5.39 -33.93 32.19
N THR A 663 -5.39 -34.60 31.04
CA THR A 663 -4.16 -35.18 30.48
C THR A 663 -3.20 -34.10 29.98
N LEU A 664 -3.69 -32.90 29.64
CA LEU A 664 -2.83 -31.74 29.36
C LEU A 664 -2.11 -31.25 30.63
N LEU A 665 -2.78 -31.25 31.78
CA LEU A 665 -2.16 -30.92 33.07
C LEU A 665 -1.07 -31.93 33.43
N ASP A 666 -1.32 -33.21 33.25
CA ASP A 666 -0.34 -34.28 33.50
C ASP A 666 0.90 -34.17 32.59
N ARG A 667 0.78 -33.43 31.47
CA ARG A 667 1.84 -33.17 30.47
C ARG A 667 2.28 -31.71 30.39
N GLU A 668 2.18 -30.96 31.48
CA GLU A 668 2.58 -29.54 31.56
C GLU A 668 3.98 -29.26 30.97
N ASN A 669 4.97 -30.11 31.26
CA ASN A 669 6.33 -29.95 30.74
C ASN A 669 6.39 -30.05 29.20
N ASP A 670 5.64 -30.98 28.61
CA ASP A 670 5.57 -31.12 27.15
C ASP A 670 4.87 -29.92 26.51
N VAL A 671 3.82 -29.38 27.15
CA VAL A 671 3.14 -28.15 26.68
C VAL A 671 4.06 -26.94 26.75
N SER A 672 4.84 -26.82 27.83
CA SER A 672 5.85 -25.76 27.98
C SER A 672 6.93 -25.87 26.91
N ARG A 673 7.50 -27.07 26.71
CA ARG A 673 8.50 -27.34 25.64
C ARG A 673 7.92 -27.02 24.26
N PHE A 674 6.73 -27.52 23.95
CA PHE A 674 6.03 -27.24 22.69
C PHE A 674 5.95 -25.75 22.40
N SER A 675 5.48 -24.96 23.37
CA SER A 675 5.35 -23.52 23.17
C SER A 675 6.70 -22.85 22.90
N LYS A 676 7.78 -23.28 23.57
CA LYS A 676 9.13 -22.72 23.37
C LYS A 676 9.69 -23.08 22.00
N ASP A 677 9.49 -24.31 21.54
CA ASP A 677 9.94 -24.76 20.22
C ASP A 677 9.21 -23.99 19.10
N VAL A 678 7.91 -23.75 19.28
CA VAL A 678 7.11 -22.91 18.37
C VAL A 678 7.64 -21.47 18.31
N GLU A 679 7.96 -20.88 19.45
CA GLU A 679 8.53 -19.53 19.50
C GLU A 679 9.94 -19.46 18.90
N ALA A 680 10.81 -20.42 19.22
CA ALA A 680 12.15 -20.50 18.64
C ALA A 680 12.10 -20.67 17.11
N LEU A 681 11.12 -21.44 16.60
CA LEU A 681 10.87 -21.55 15.17
C LEU A 681 10.44 -20.20 14.57
N TYR A 682 9.55 -19.47 15.24
CA TYR A 682 9.14 -18.12 14.84
C TYR A 682 10.32 -17.13 14.80
N GLU A 683 11.21 -17.16 15.80
CA GLU A 683 12.38 -16.30 15.86
C GLU A 683 13.39 -16.57 14.73
N ASN A 684 13.57 -17.84 14.36
CA ASN A 684 14.48 -18.29 13.29
C ASN A 684 13.97 -18.06 11.85
N MET A 685 12.79 -17.46 11.71
CA MET A 685 12.12 -17.20 10.43
C MET A 685 12.76 -16.02 9.67
N ASP A 686 12.79 -16.06 8.33
CA ASP A 686 13.26 -14.92 7.52
C ASP A 686 12.22 -13.78 7.40
N ASN A 687 12.57 -12.71 6.68
CA ASN A 687 11.69 -11.55 6.50
C ASN A 687 10.43 -11.83 5.67
N SER A 688 10.38 -12.96 4.96
CA SER A 688 9.28 -13.38 4.07
C SER A 688 8.48 -14.54 4.66
N PHE A 689 8.72 -14.87 5.92
CA PHE A 689 8.12 -15.97 6.66
C PHE A 689 8.52 -17.38 6.21
N ASN A 690 9.70 -17.53 5.63
CA ASN A 690 10.30 -18.85 5.43
C ASN A 690 11.04 -19.30 6.69
N PHE A 691 10.78 -20.54 7.10
CA PHE A 691 11.42 -21.17 8.25
C PHE A 691 12.68 -21.91 7.81
N LYS A 692 13.77 -21.76 8.57
CA LYS A 692 14.93 -22.65 8.48
C LYS A 692 14.57 -23.96 9.18
N ARG A 693 14.91 -25.11 8.59
CA ARG A 693 14.62 -26.41 9.21
C ARG A 693 15.43 -26.58 10.50
N PRO A 694 14.85 -27.13 11.58
CA PRO A 694 15.62 -27.60 12.72
C PRO A 694 16.58 -28.72 12.28
N ALA A 695 17.75 -28.82 12.91
CA ALA A 695 18.62 -29.98 12.73
C ALA A 695 17.88 -31.26 13.18
N PRO A 696 18.06 -32.43 12.54
CA PRO A 696 17.40 -33.66 12.98
C PRO A 696 17.91 -34.04 14.38
N GLU A 697 17.01 -34.12 15.37
CA GLU A 697 17.31 -34.75 16.65
C GLU A 697 17.37 -36.27 16.45
N PHE A 698 18.54 -36.87 16.67
CA PHE A 698 18.72 -38.32 16.66
C PHE A 698 18.05 -38.94 17.89
N VAL A 699 16.96 -39.68 17.67
CA VAL A 699 16.36 -40.55 18.68
C VAL A 699 17.20 -41.83 18.77
N THR A 700 17.87 -42.03 19.89
CA THR A 700 18.64 -43.26 20.17
C THR A 700 17.70 -44.40 20.56
N HIS A 701 17.59 -45.42 19.71
CA HIS A 701 17.14 -46.74 20.13
C HIS A 701 18.32 -47.71 20.12
N GLU A 702 18.62 -48.25 21.29
CA GLU A 702 19.54 -49.36 21.50
C GLU A 702 19.02 -50.62 20.82
N SER A 703 19.86 -51.24 19.99
CA SER A 703 19.92 -52.71 19.91
C SER A 703 21.28 -53.14 19.37
N GLU A 704 21.92 -54.04 20.12
CA GLU A 704 23.23 -54.62 19.89
C GLU A 704 23.32 -55.39 18.56
N ARG A 705 24.49 -55.32 17.88
CA ARG A 705 25.25 -56.50 17.42
C ARG A 705 26.60 -56.12 16.78
N VAL A 706 27.65 -56.62 17.45
CA VAL A 706 28.84 -57.33 16.94
C VAL A 706 29.78 -56.63 15.93
N VAL A 707 30.89 -56.19 16.51
CA VAL A 707 32.29 -56.14 16.05
C VAL A 707 32.60 -56.76 14.67
N SER A 708 33.18 -55.96 13.77
CA SER A 708 34.39 -56.38 13.03
C SER A 708 35.25 -55.18 12.67
N SER A 709 36.56 -55.41 12.66
CA SER A 709 37.68 -54.49 12.73
C SER A 709 38.16 -53.98 11.36
N LYS A 710 39.12 -53.05 11.44
CA LYS A 710 40.07 -52.53 10.41
C LYS A 710 39.57 -51.30 9.65
N GLU A 711 40.35 -50.27 9.38
CA GLU A 711 41.75 -49.93 9.61
C GLU A 711 41.88 -48.44 9.23
N LYS A 712 42.81 -47.72 9.87
CA LYS A 712 43.22 -46.37 9.46
C LYS A 712 43.85 -46.41 8.06
N ALA A 713 43.41 -45.55 7.15
CA ALA A 713 44.18 -45.09 6.00
C ALA A 713 44.32 -43.56 6.08
N ALA A 714 45.57 -43.11 5.98
CA ALA A 714 46.03 -41.74 6.17
C ALA A 714 46.07 -40.93 4.85
N ASP A 715 46.17 -39.62 5.02
CA ASP A 715 47.01 -38.69 4.26
C ASP A 715 46.84 -38.57 2.74
N ARG A 716 45.93 -37.66 2.32
CA ARG A 716 46.16 -36.56 1.34
C ARG A 716 44.87 -35.76 1.09
N PRO A 717 44.91 -34.42 0.95
CA PRO A 717 43.74 -33.65 0.50
C PRO A 717 43.37 -34.06 -0.94
N ALA A 718 42.09 -34.31 -1.18
CA ALA A 718 41.55 -34.75 -2.47
C ALA A 718 41.65 -33.66 -3.54
N VAL A 719 41.64 -32.37 -3.14
CA VAL A 719 41.73 -31.21 -4.03
C VAL A 719 42.44 -30.07 -3.30
N LEU A 720 43.35 -29.36 -4.00
CA LEU A 720 43.97 -28.11 -3.55
C LEU A 720 43.43 -26.93 -4.37
N LYS A 721 43.08 -25.82 -3.73
CA LYS A 721 42.70 -24.58 -4.41
C LYS A 721 43.41 -23.34 -3.85
N ASP A 722 44.21 -22.70 -4.69
CA ASP A 722 44.80 -21.40 -4.39
C ASP A 722 43.76 -20.28 -4.56
N LEU A 723 43.44 -19.60 -3.45
CA LEU A 723 42.49 -18.49 -3.38
C LEU A 723 43.16 -17.19 -2.89
N ARG A 724 44.49 -17.11 -2.94
CA ARG A 724 45.24 -15.88 -2.69
C ARG A 724 44.89 -14.81 -3.73
N GLY A 725 44.86 -13.56 -3.31
CA GLY A 725 44.38 -12.40 -4.07
C GLY A 725 42.84 -12.32 -4.20
N VAL A 726 42.07 -13.24 -3.63
CA VAL A 726 40.60 -13.21 -3.68
C VAL A 726 40.03 -12.58 -2.40
N VAL A 727 39.39 -11.42 -2.55
CA VAL A 727 38.81 -10.65 -1.44
C VAL A 727 37.56 -11.31 -0.83
N CYS A 728 37.35 -11.09 0.47
CA CYS A 728 36.12 -11.50 1.16
C CYS A 728 34.91 -10.72 0.60
N PRO A 729 33.73 -11.33 0.40
CA PRO A 729 33.35 -12.71 0.70
C PRO A 729 33.55 -13.70 -0.46
N LEU A 730 34.15 -13.28 -1.58
CA LEU A 730 34.25 -14.13 -2.78
C LEU A 730 35.12 -15.37 -2.57
N ASN A 731 36.15 -15.30 -1.74
CA ASN A 731 36.97 -16.45 -1.34
C ASN A 731 36.15 -17.53 -0.63
N PHE A 732 35.20 -17.15 0.24
CA PHE A 732 34.28 -18.06 0.89
C PHE A 732 33.29 -18.68 -0.10
N VAL A 733 32.70 -17.87 -0.99
CA VAL A 733 31.79 -18.36 -2.03
C VAL A 733 32.48 -19.39 -2.94
N LYS A 734 33.73 -19.13 -3.34
CA LYS A 734 34.52 -20.07 -4.14
C LYS A 734 34.85 -21.34 -3.36
N THR A 735 35.20 -21.23 -2.08
CA THR A 735 35.42 -22.37 -1.19
C THR A 735 34.18 -23.26 -1.12
N LYS A 736 32.99 -22.66 -0.97
CA LYS A 736 31.70 -23.37 -0.96
C LYS A 736 31.40 -24.09 -2.28
N ILE A 737 31.69 -23.46 -3.41
CA ILE A 737 31.51 -24.09 -4.72
C ILE A 737 32.39 -25.33 -4.85
N GLU A 738 33.66 -25.25 -4.42
CA GLU A 738 34.54 -26.43 -4.47
C GLU A 738 34.11 -27.52 -3.48
N LEU A 739 33.72 -27.16 -2.26
CA LEU A 739 33.15 -28.12 -1.30
C LEU A 739 31.88 -28.78 -1.85
N SER A 740 31.01 -28.06 -2.58
CA SER A 740 29.78 -28.63 -3.13
C SER A 740 30.03 -29.80 -4.11
N LYS A 741 31.19 -29.82 -4.78
CA LYS A 741 31.57 -30.86 -5.75
C LYS A 741 32.13 -32.13 -5.11
N LEU A 742 32.56 -32.06 -3.86
CA LEU A 742 33.18 -33.17 -3.13
C LEU A 742 32.14 -34.09 -2.46
N LYS A 743 32.52 -35.32 -2.11
CA LYS A 743 31.67 -36.22 -1.32
C LYS A 743 31.93 -36.02 0.18
N PRO A 744 30.96 -36.37 1.05
CA PRO A 744 31.20 -36.34 2.49
C PRO A 744 32.36 -37.27 2.90
N GLY A 745 33.28 -36.77 3.71
CA GLY A 745 34.54 -37.40 4.09
C GLY A 745 35.74 -36.94 3.24
N ASP A 746 35.52 -36.29 2.09
CA ASP A 746 36.60 -35.79 1.25
C ASP A 746 37.25 -34.53 1.85
N ILE A 747 38.56 -34.39 1.65
CA ILE A 747 39.35 -33.29 2.18
C ILE A 747 39.70 -32.27 1.08
N LEU A 748 39.41 -31.00 1.30
CA LEU A 748 39.78 -29.86 0.47
C LEU A 748 40.84 -29.01 1.19
N GLU A 749 41.97 -28.75 0.54
CA GLU A 749 42.92 -27.73 1.01
C GLU A 749 42.71 -26.42 0.22
N ILE A 750 42.64 -25.28 0.92
CA ILE A 750 42.60 -23.96 0.30
C ILE A 750 43.74 -23.08 0.80
N TRP A 751 44.29 -22.23 -0.07
CA TRP A 751 45.27 -21.22 0.31
C TRP A 751 44.65 -19.83 0.36
N LEU A 752 44.88 -19.10 1.45
CA LEU A 752 44.30 -17.80 1.75
C LEU A 752 45.38 -16.79 2.15
N ASP A 753 45.16 -15.51 1.85
CA ASP A 753 46.03 -14.43 2.32
C ASP A 753 45.82 -14.14 3.83
N ASP A 754 46.77 -13.44 4.43
CA ASP A 754 46.62 -12.86 5.78
C ASP A 754 45.47 -11.85 5.85
N GLY A 755 44.88 -11.69 7.04
CA GLY A 755 43.81 -10.74 7.31
C GLY A 755 42.41 -11.35 7.13
N GLU A 756 41.46 -10.57 6.58
CA GLU A 756 40.05 -10.94 6.51
C GLU A 756 39.76 -12.34 5.91
N PRO A 757 40.47 -12.83 4.87
CA PRO A 757 40.23 -14.16 4.32
C PRO A 757 40.39 -15.30 5.34
N ILE A 758 41.53 -15.37 6.04
CA ILE A 758 41.81 -16.44 6.99
C ILE A 758 40.99 -16.30 8.28
N GLU A 759 40.60 -15.08 8.64
CA GLU A 759 39.73 -14.84 9.81
C GLU A 759 38.29 -15.31 9.55
N ASN A 760 37.76 -15.09 8.35
CA ASN A 760 36.34 -15.27 8.07
C ASN A 760 35.99 -16.59 7.36
N VAL A 761 36.81 -17.05 6.41
CA VAL A 761 36.47 -18.23 5.58
C VAL A 761 36.35 -19.51 6.42
N PRO A 762 37.31 -19.85 7.31
CA PRO A 762 37.19 -21.08 8.10
C PRO A 762 36.02 -21.06 9.09
N GLY A 763 35.69 -19.88 9.64
CA GLY A 763 34.52 -19.70 10.51
C GLY A 763 33.22 -19.90 9.74
N SER A 764 33.14 -19.34 8.54
CA SER A 764 31.98 -19.47 7.66
C SER A 764 31.79 -20.90 7.14
N VAL A 765 32.89 -21.60 6.81
CA VAL A 765 32.85 -23.02 6.42
C VAL A 765 32.40 -23.91 7.58
N LYS A 766 32.87 -23.64 8.80
CA LYS A 766 32.41 -24.35 10.00
C LYS A 766 30.93 -24.09 10.30
N ALA A 767 30.46 -22.86 10.05
CA ALA A 767 29.06 -22.49 10.18
C ALA A 767 28.15 -23.19 9.14
N GLU A 768 28.70 -23.60 7.99
CA GLU A 768 28.00 -24.44 7.00
C GLU A 768 28.06 -25.94 7.33
N GLY A 769 28.63 -26.32 8.47
CA GLY A 769 28.63 -27.70 8.97
C GLY A 769 29.82 -28.54 8.52
N HIS A 770 30.81 -27.97 7.84
CA HIS A 770 32.04 -28.67 7.46
C HIS A 770 33.12 -28.56 8.56
N GLU A 771 34.07 -29.49 8.59
CA GLU A 771 35.11 -29.52 9.63
C GLU A 771 36.41 -28.89 9.12
N ILE A 772 37.04 -28.04 9.93
CA ILE A 772 38.38 -27.53 9.65
C ILE A 772 39.38 -28.46 10.33
N VAL A 773 40.06 -29.27 9.53
CA VAL A 773 41.03 -30.28 9.99
C VAL A 773 42.32 -29.61 10.44
N GLU A 774 42.83 -28.66 9.66
CA GLU A 774 44.09 -27.97 9.98
C GLU A 774 44.08 -26.52 9.46
N ARG A 775 44.76 -25.62 10.18
CA ARG A 775 45.10 -24.27 9.72
C ARG A 775 46.57 -24.02 10.00
N LYS A 776 47.34 -23.75 8.95
CA LYS A 776 48.78 -23.59 9.06
C LYS A 776 49.27 -22.45 8.18
N LYS A 777 50.09 -21.56 8.76
CA LYS A 777 50.77 -20.52 8.00
C LYS A 777 52.00 -21.12 7.31
N ILE A 778 52.10 -20.95 5.99
CA ILE A 778 53.21 -21.44 5.16
C ILE A 778 53.76 -20.26 4.37
N GLY A 779 54.88 -19.69 4.84
CA GLY A 779 55.48 -18.51 4.23
C GLY A 779 54.57 -17.29 4.32
N ASP A 780 54.12 -16.79 3.17
CA ASP A 780 53.32 -15.58 3.00
C ASP A 780 51.79 -15.82 2.97
N HIS A 781 51.33 -17.06 3.16
CA HIS A 781 49.92 -17.41 3.08
C HIS A 781 49.52 -18.48 4.11
N TRP A 782 48.22 -18.74 4.21
CA TRP A 782 47.64 -19.75 5.07
C TRP A 782 47.10 -20.91 4.26
N SER A 783 47.48 -22.12 4.62
CA SER A 783 46.82 -23.36 4.20
C SER A 783 45.73 -23.74 5.19
N VAL A 784 44.54 -24.00 4.69
CA VAL A 784 43.39 -24.46 5.48
C VAL A 784 42.87 -25.76 4.89
N ILE A 785 42.92 -26.82 5.68
CA ILE A 785 42.43 -28.15 5.32
C ILE A 785 41.02 -28.32 5.87
N ILE A 786 40.08 -28.65 5.00
CA ILE A 786 38.64 -28.71 5.27
C ILE A 786 38.16 -30.11 4.91
N GLU A 787 37.54 -30.82 5.85
CA GLU A 787 36.83 -32.06 5.56
C GLU A 787 35.34 -31.76 5.32
N LYS A 788 34.84 -32.17 4.15
CA LYS A 788 33.41 -32.05 3.85
C LYS A 788 32.62 -33.01 4.72
N LYS A 789 31.78 -32.50 5.61
CA LYS A 789 30.76 -33.32 6.27
C LYS A 789 29.45 -33.32 5.49
N VAL A 790 28.62 -34.36 5.71
CA VAL A 790 27.30 -34.52 5.08
C VAL A 790 26.43 -33.33 5.46
N THR A 791 26.09 -32.48 4.49
CA THR A 791 25.15 -31.37 4.67
C THR A 791 23.74 -31.75 4.28
#